data_AF-A0A2R9AJV3-F1
#
_entry.id   AF-A0A2R9AJV3-F1
#
_cell.length_a   1.000
_cell.length_b   1.000
_cell.length_c   1.000
_cell.angle_alpha   90.00
_cell.angle_beta   90.00
_cell.angle_gamma   90.00
#
_symmetry.space_group_name_H-M   'P 1'
#
loop_
_entity.id
_entity.type
_entity.pdbx_description
1 polymer ?
#
loop_
_entity_poly.entity_id
_entity_poly.type
_entity_poly.pdbx_seq_one_letter_code
_entity_poly.pdbx_strand_id
1 'polypeptide(L)'
;MGSKERFHWQSHNVKQSGVDDMVLLPQITEDAIAANLRKRFMDDYIFTYIGSVLISVNPFKQMPYFTDREIDLYQGAAQYENPPHIYALTDNMYRNMLIDCENQCVIISGESGAGKTVAAKYIMGYISKVSGGGEKVQHVKDIILQSNPLLEAFGNAKTVRNNNSSRFGKYFEIQFSRGGEPDGGKISNFLLEKSRVVMQNENERNFHIYYQLLEGASQEQRQNLGLMTPDYYYYLNQSDTYQVDGTDDRSDFGETLAINRAMQKPQEEYSIGVLDIYGFEIFQKNGFEQFCINFVNEKLQQIFIELTLKAEQEEYVQEGIRWTPIQYFNNKVVCDLIENKLSPPGIMSVLDDVCATMHATGGGADQTLLQKLQAAVGTHEHFNSWSAGFVIHHYAGKVSYDISGFCERNRDVLFSDLIELMQTSEQAFLRMLFPEKLDGDKKGRPSTAGSKIKKQANDLVATLMRCTPHYIRCIKPNETKRPRDWEENRVKHQVEYLGLKENIRVRRAGFAYRRQFAKFLQRYAILTPETWPRWRGDERQGVQHLLRAVNMEPDQYQMGSTKVFVKNPESLFLLEEVRERKFDGFARTIQKAWRRHVAVRKYEEMREEASNILLNKKERRRNSINRNFVGDYLGLEERPELRQFLGKRERVDFADSVTKYDRRFKPIKRDLILTPKCVYVIGREKVKKGPEKGQVCEVLKKKVDIQALRGVSLSTRQDDFFILQEDAADSFLESVFKTEFVSLLCKRFEEATRRPLPLTFSDTLQFRVKKEGWGGGGTRSVTFSRGFGDLAVLKVGGRTLTVSVGDGLPKSSKPTRKGMAKGKPRRSSQAPTRAAPAPPRGMDRNGVPPSARGGPLPLEIMSGGGTHRPPRGPPSTSLGASRRPRARPPSEHNTEFLNVPDQGMAGMQRKRSVGQRPVPGVGRPKPQPRTHGPRCRALYQYVGQDVDELSFNVNEVIEILMEDPSGWWKGRLHGQEGLFPGNYVEKI
;
A
#
# COMPACT_ATOMS: atom_id res chain seq x y z
N MET A 1 -27.07 -31.43 5.67
CA MET A 1 -27.24 -30.14 6.39
C MET A 1 -25.86 -29.58 6.63
N GLY A 2 -25.57 -28.33 6.23
CA GLY A 2 -24.28 -27.68 6.46
C GLY A 2 -24.50 -26.38 7.23
N SER A 3 -23.72 -26.15 8.27
CA SER A 3 -23.72 -24.90 9.04
C SER A 3 -23.15 -23.77 8.21
N LYS A 4 -23.92 -22.70 7.99
CA LYS A 4 -23.38 -21.42 7.52
C LYS A 4 -22.58 -20.80 8.66
N GLU A 5 -21.26 -21.01 8.66
CA GLU A 5 -20.37 -20.29 9.56
C GLU A 5 -20.45 -18.79 9.24
N ARG A 6 -20.61 -17.97 10.28
CA ARG A 6 -20.69 -16.51 10.15
C ARG A 6 -19.28 -15.92 10.19
N PHE A 7 -18.98 -15.04 9.25
CA PHE A 7 -17.70 -14.31 9.21
C PHE A 7 -17.53 -13.44 10.47
N HIS A 8 -16.29 -13.13 10.86
CA HIS A 8 -15.98 -12.51 12.16
C HIS A 8 -16.71 -11.17 12.40
N TRP A 9 -16.99 -10.37 11.37
CA TRP A 9 -17.79 -9.12 11.49
C TRP A 9 -19.32 -9.33 11.57
N GLN A 10 -19.83 -10.53 11.29
CA GLN A 10 -21.22 -10.93 11.60
C GLN A 10 -21.37 -11.42 13.05
N SER A 11 -20.29 -11.39 13.83
CA SER A 11 -20.28 -11.68 15.27
C SER A 11 -20.68 -10.45 16.08
N HIS A 12 -21.96 -10.41 16.45
CA HIS A 12 -22.54 -9.56 17.50
C HIS A 12 -22.69 -8.04 17.23
N ASN A 13 -23.96 -7.62 17.17
CA ASN A 13 -24.46 -6.27 17.48
C ASN A 13 -24.19 -5.11 16.49
N VAL A 14 -23.78 -5.36 15.25
CA VAL A 14 -23.90 -4.37 14.16
C VAL A 14 -25.30 -4.45 13.52
N LYS A 15 -26.00 -3.31 13.38
CA LYS A 15 -27.24 -3.22 12.58
C LYS A 15 -26.90 -3.37 11.10
N GLN A 16 -27.33 -4.45 10.46
CA GLN A 16 -27.09 -4.68 9.04
C GLN A 16 -28.08 -3.87 8.16
N SER A 17 -27.69 -2.66 7.77
CA SER A 17 -28.47 -1.83 6.85
C SER A 17 -28.14 -2.14 5.38
N GLY A 18 -29.09 -2.75 4.69
CA GLY A 18 -28.98 -3.04 3.26
C GLY A 18 -27.79 -3.96 2.93
N VAL A 19 -27.08 -3.63 1.87
CA VAL A 19 -25.90 -4.33 1.36
C VAL A 19 -24.76 -3.32 1.18
N ASP A 20 -23.60 -3.62 1.78
CA ASP A 20 -22.42 -2.74 1.81
C ASP A 20 -21.67 -2.64 0.46
N ASP A 21 -21.64 -3.71 -0.34
CA ASP A 21 -21.16 -3.70 -1.73
C ASP A 21 -22.27 -4.17 -2.66
N MET A 22 -22.69 -3.30 -3.59
CA MET A 22 -23.81 -3.57 -4.48
C MET A 22 -23.53 -4.60 -5.57
N VAL A 23 -22.28 -5.07 -5.72
CA VAL A 23 -21.95 -6.30 -6.46
C VAL A 23 -22.71 -7.51 -5.90
N LEU A 24 -23.03 -7.50 -4.60
CA LEU A 24 -23.76 -8.57 -3.90
C LEU A 24 -25.29 -8.41 -3.95
N LEU A 25 -25.84 -7.40 -4.64
CA LEU A 25 -27.31 -7.27 -4.81
C LEU A 25 -27.88 -8.50 -5.54
N PRO A 26 -29.04 -9.04 -5.12
CA PRO A 26 -29.62 -10.21 -5.76
C PRO A 26 -30.00 -9.91 -7.23
N GLN A 27 -30.73 -8.82 -7.46
CA GLN A 27 -31.16 -8.32 -8.77
C GLN A 27 -30.43 -7.00 -9.09
N ILE A 28 -30.19 -6.72 -10.38
CA ILE A 28 -29.48 -5.50 -10.83
C ILE A 28 -30.40 -4.67 -11.73
N THR A 29 -31.20 -3.82 -11.07
CA THR A 29 -32.14 -2.84 -11.63
C THR A 29 -31.95 -1.50 -10.89
N GLU A 30 -32.34 -0.39 -11.51
CA GLU A 30 -32.38 0.95 -10.89
C GLU A 30 -33.10 0.89 -9.53
N ASP A 31 -34.27 0.26 -9.50
CA ASP A 31 -35.11 0.10 -8.31
C ASP A 31 -34.38 -0.59 -7.16
N ALA A 32 -33.67 -1.68 -7.42
CA ALA A 32 -32.94 -2.42 -6.39
C ALA A 32 -31.75 -1.60 -5.84
N ILE A 33 -31.09 -0.83 -6.70
CA ILE A 33 -29.97 0.04 -6.34
C ILE A 33 -30.46 1.23 -5.52
N ALA A 34 -31.48 1.95 -6.01
CA ALA A 34 -32.10 3.08 -5.33
C ALA A 34 -32.69 2.67 -3.96
N ALA A 35 -33.39 1.54 -3.87
CA ALA A 35 -33.91 1.01 -2.61
C ALA A 35 -32.82 0.65 -1.60
N ASN A 36 -31.68 0.09 -2.05
CA ASN A 36 -30.54 -0.19 -1.16
C ASN A 36 -29.91 1.10 -0.62
N LEU A 37 -29.65 2.07 -1.50
CA LEU A 37 -29.11 3.38 -1.13
C LEU A 37 -30.07 4.12 -0.18
N ARG A 38 -31.38 4.10 -0.45
CA ARG A 38 -32.43 4.67 0.41
C ARG A 38 -32.41 4.08 1.81
N LYS A 39 -32.37 2.74 1.91
CA LYS A 39 -32.35 2.05 3.20
C LYS A 39 -31.12 2.45 4.02
N ARG A 40 -29.94 2.43 3.41
CA ARG A 40 -28.67 2.80 4.05
C ARG A 40 -28.66 4.26 4.50
N PHE A 41 -29.08 5.17 3.63
CA PHE A 41 -29.25 6.60 3.94
C PHE A 41 -30.21 6.84 5.12
N MET A 42 -31.33 6.13 5.19
CA MET A 42 -32.28 6.24 6.31
C MET A 42 -31.74 5.64 7.63
N ASP A 43 -30.82 4.69 7.58
CA ASP A 43 -30.06 4.21 8.74
C ASP A 43 -28.77 5.02 9.00
N ASP A 44 -28.60 6.20 8.37
CA ASP A 44 -27.44 7.11 8.48
C ASP A 44 -26.09 6.58 7.91
N TYR A 45 -26.13 5.51 7.11
CA TYR A 45 -24.99 4.98 6.34
C TYR A 45 -24.94 5.62 4.94
N ILE A 46 -24.12 6.66 4.75
CA ILE A 46 -24.05 7.42 3.48
C ILE A 46 -23.19 6.77 2.39
N PHE A 47 -22.34 5.82 2.76
CA PHE A 47 -21.33 5.21 1.89
C PHE A 47 -21.70 3.76 1.52
N THR A 48 -21.45 3.39 0.26
CA THR A 48 -21.70 2.03 -0.27
C THR A 48 -20.70 1.73 -1.39
N TYR A 49 -20.19 0.50 -1.51
CA TYR A 49 -19.27 0.10 -2.58
C TYR A 49 -19.99 -0.41 -3.84
N ILE A 50 -19.26 -0.35 -4.95
CA ILE A 50 -19.38 -1.23 -6.12
C ILE A 50 -17.97 -1.76 -6.41
N GLY A 51 -17.54 -2.78 -5.65
CA GLY A 51 -16.15 -3.25 -5.61
C GLY A 51 -15.14 -2.14 -5.28
N SER A 52 -14.45 -1.63 -6.29
CA SER A 52 -13.44 -0.56 -6.16
C SER A 52 -14.01 0.87 -6.23
N VAL A 53 -15.29 1.05 -6.56
CA VAL A 53 -15.94 2.37 -6.69
C VAL A 53 -16.69 2.67 -5.39
N LEU A 54 -16.59 3.90 -4.89
CA LEU A 54 -17.32 4.37 -3.71
C LEU A 54 -18.51 5.25 -4.11
N ILE A 55 -19.70 4.90 -3.63
CA ILE A 55 -20.90 5.73 -3.70
C ILE A 55 -21.01 6.54 -2.41
N SER A 56 -21.36 7.83 -2.52
CA SER A 56 -21.54 8.76 -1.41
C SER A 56 -22.84 9.53 -1.58
N VAL A 57 -23.79 9.38 -0.65
CA VAL A 57 -25.08 10.12 -0.67
C VAL A 57 -24.99 11.33 0.26
N ASN A 58 -25.28 12.54 -0.21
CA ASN A 58 -25.17 13.73 0.64
C ASN A 58 -26.19 13.69 1.81
N PRO A 59 -25.76 13.66 3.08
CA PRO A 59 -26.67 13.59 4.23
C PRO A 59 -27.44 14.89 4.53
N PHE A 60 -26.99 16.04 4.01
CA PHE A 60 -27.46 17.38 4.42
C PHE A 60 -27.42 17.64 5.94
N LYS A 61 -26.53 16.96 6.65
CA LYS A 61 -26.17 17.17 8.06
C LYS A 61 -24.73 16.74 8.31
N GLN A 62 -24.13 17.15 9.42
CA GLN A 62 -22.87 16.56 9.87
C GLN A 62 -23.10 15.12 10.38
N MET A 63 -22.14 14.22 10.11
CA MET A 63 -22.18 12.83 10.56
C MET A 63 -21.18 12.60 11.70
N PRO A 64 -21.50 11.77 12.71
CA PRO A 64 -20.69 11.66 13.93
C PRO A 64 -19.42 10.81 13.79
N TYR A 65 -19.15 10.25 12.61
CA TYR A 65 -18.06 9.28 12.34
C TYR A 65 -16.94 9.84 11.44
N PHE A 66 -16.74 11.16 11.47
CA PHE A 66 -15.60 11.82 10.84
C PHE A 66 -14.63 12.34 11.90
N THR A 67 -14.18 11.45 12.80
CA THR A 67 -13.26 11.78 13.90
C THR A 67 -11.93 11.05 13.77
N ASP A 68 -10.94 11.45 14.58
CA ASP A 68 -9.65 10.75 14.69
C ASP A 68 -9.81 9.23 14.95
N ARG A 69 -10.85 8.82 15.68
CA ARG A 69 -11.15 7.40 15.94
C ARG A 69 -11.38 6.62 14.65
N GLU A 70 -12.07 7.20 13.68
CA GLU A 70 -12.29 6.56 12.39
C GLU A 70 -11.03 6.61 11.53
N ILE A 71 -10.17 7.61 11.69
CA ILE A 71 -8.85 7.62 11.03
C ILE A 71 -8.02 6.42 11.51
N ASP A 72 -7.89 6.25 12.84
CA ASP A 72 -7.20 5.11 13.47
C ASP A 72 -7.80 3.75 13.07
N LEU A 73 -9.13 3.67 12.89
CA LEU A 73 -9.84 2.46 12.50
C LEU A 73 -9.56 2.01 11.06
N TYR A 74 -9.42 2.96 10.12
CA TYR A 74 -9.17 2.66 8.71
C TYR A 74 -7.68 2.62 8.34
N GLN A 75 -6.77 3.12 9.18
CA GLN A 75 -5.34 3.21 8.88
C GLN A 75 -4.69 1.82 8.73
N GLY A 76 -4.26 1.49 7.51
CA GLY A 76 -3.63 0.22 7.18
C GLY A 76 -4.56 -1.00 7.09
N ALA A 77 -5.81 -0.91 7.56
CA ALA A 77 -6.82 -1.96 7.50
C ALA A 77 -7.15 -2.38 6.06
N ALA A 78 -7.49 -3.64 5.80
CA ALA A 78 -8.02 -4.04 4.50
C ALA A 78 -9.44 -3.49 4.29
N GLN A 79 -9.81 -3.24 3.02
CA GLN A 79 -11.10 -2.63 2.64
C GLN A 79 -12.36 -3.38 3.12
N TYR A 80 -12.21 -4.65 3.53
CA TYR A 80 -13.28 -5.53 4.00
C TYR A 80 -13.31 -5.74 5.52
N GLU A 81 -12.34 -5.22 6.27
CA GLU A 81 -12.31 -5.33 7.75
C GLU A 81 -13.34 -4.40 8.41
N ASN A 82 -13.66 -3.30 7.73
CA ASN A 82 -14.51 -2.22 8.19
C ASN A 82 -15.65 -1.93 7.19
N PRO A 83 -16.73 -1.24 7.60
CA PRO A 83 -17.80 -0.81 6.68
C PRO A 83 -17.31 0.13 5.55
N PRO A 84 -18.12 0.34 4.50
CA PRO A 84 -17.75 1.25 3.41
C PRO A 84 -17.49 2.67 3.91
N HIS A 85 -16.31 3.21 3.61
CA HIS A 85 -15.94 4.57 4.00
C HIS A 85 -14.94 5.21 3.04
N ILE A 86 -14.93 6.54 2.99
CA ILE A 86 -13.99 7.32 2.17
C ILE A 86 -12.54 7.19 2.66
N TYR A 87 -12.34 6.95 3.95
CA TYR A 87 -11.02 6.71 4.54
C TYR A 87 -10.40 5.39 4.06
N ALA A 88 -11.17 4.30 3.93
CA ALA A 88 -10.67 3.03 3.38
C ALA A 88 -10.17 3.17 1.93
N LEU A 89 -10.87 3.96 1.09
CA LEU A 89 -10.43 4.27 -0.27
C LEU A 89 -9.15 5.12 -0.26
N THR A 90 -9.09 6.13 0.62
CA THR A 90 -7.93 7.03 0.74
C THR A 90 -6.68 6.31 1.25
N ASP A 91 -6.82 5.42 2.23
CA ASP A 91 -5.74 4.60 2.78
C ASP A 91 -5.21 3.58 1.78
N ASN A 92 -6.11 2.99 0.97
CA ASN A 92 -5.76 2.11 -0.14
C ASN A 92 -4.94 2.87 -1.21
N MET A 93 -5.37 4.08 -1.61
CA MET A 93 -4.57 4.97 -2.47
C MET A 93 -3.18 5.26 -1.89
N TYR A 94 -3.12 5.75 -0.64
CA TYR A 94 -1.86 6.13 0.00
C TYR A 94 -0.90 4.95 0.13
N ARG A 95 -1.38 3.75 0.52
CA ARG A 95 -0.55 2.54 0.55
C ARG A 95 -0.10 2.09 -0.84
N ASN A 96 -0.95 2.13 -1.86
CA ASN A 96 -0.56 1.71 -3.21
C ASN A 96 0.55 2.60 -3.80
N MET A 97 0.46 3.92 -3.57
CA MET A 97 1.52 4.87 -3.92
C MET A 97 2.86 4.46 -3.29
N LEU A 98 2.87 4.07 -2.00
CA LEU A 98 4.08 3.66 -1.28
C LEU A 98 4.59 2.24 -1.64
N ILE A 99 3.71 1.36 -2.13
CA ILE A 99 4.01 -0.08 -2.31
C ILE A 99 4.33 -0.44 -3.77
N ASP A 100 3.49 -0.03 -4.71
CA ASP A 100 3.70 -0.28 -6.15
C ASP A 100 4.45 0.91 -6.84
N CYS A 101 4.65 2.04 -6.14
CA CYS A 101 5.40 3.23 -6.61
C CYS A 101 4.79 3.94 -7.84
N GLU A 102 3.47 4.05 -7.88
CA GLU A 102 2.69 4.67 -8.96
C GLU A 102 1.90 5.89 -8.44
N ASN A 103 1.83 6.97 -9.23
CA ASN A 103 1.00 8.13 -8.89
C ASN A 103 -0.49 7.74 -8.89
N GLN A 104 -1.23 8.19 -7.88
CA GLN A 104 -2.66 7.87 -7.74
C GLN A 104 -3.52 9.09 -8.07
N CYS A 105 -4.71 8.91 -8.62
CA CYS A 105 -5.71 9.98 -8.70
C CYS A 105 -7.08 9.49 -8.26
N VAL A 106 -7.87 10.37 -7.64
CA VAL A 106 -9.30 10.12 -7.34
C VAL A 106 -10.16 11.12 -8.09
N ILE A 107 -11.15 10.59 -8.82
CA ILE A 107 -12.09 11.34 -9.63
C ILE A 107 -13.44 11.36 -8.92
N ILE A 108 -13.84 12.54 -8.45
CA ILE A 108 -15.09 12.76 -7.72
C ILE A 108 -16.12 13.36 -8.70
N SER A 109 -17.28 12.72 -8.84
CA SER A 109 -18.27 13.06 -9.88
C SER A 109 -19.70 12.90 -9.37
N GLY A 110 -20.65 13.60 -9.98
CA GLY A 110 -22.05 13.71 -9.50
C GLY A 110 -22.63 15.11 -9.69
N GLU A 111 -23.93 15.28 -9.43
CA GLU A 111 -24.67 16.54 -9.60
C GLU A 111 -24.10 17.72 -8.76
N SER A 112 -24.48 18.96 -9.09
CA SER A 112 -24.16 20.12 -8.23
C SER A 112 -24.92 20.01 -6.90
N GLY A 113 -24.23 20.27 -5.78
CA GLY A 113 -24.76 20.03 -4.43
C GLY A 113 -24.70 18.58 -3.92
N ALA A 114 -24.16 17.62 -4.70
CA ALA A 114 -24.05 16.22 -4.27
C ALA A 114 -22.92 15.93 -3.25
N GLY A 115 -22.21 16.95 -2.74
CA GLY A 115 -21.19 16.81 -1.69
C GLY A 115 -19.74 16.53 -2.16
N LYS A 116 -19.43 16.73 -3.44
CA LYS A 116 -18.11 16.40 -4.04
C LYS A 116 -16.91 17.08 -3.34
N THR A 117 -16.99 18.40 -3.12
CA THR A 117 -15.94 19.17 -2.44
C THR A 117 -15.77 18.76 -0.97
N VAL A 118 -16.85 18.30 -0.31
CA VAL A 118 -16.79 17.74 1.06
C VAL A 118 -16.06 16.39 1.06
N ALA A 119 -16.31 15.53 0.06
CA ALA A 119 -15.56 14.30 -0.12
C ALA A 119 -14.06 14.59 -0.38
N ALA A 120 -13.72 15.58 -1.22
CA ALA A 120 -12.34 16.02 -1.40
C ALA A 120 -11.69 16.47 -0.09
N LYS A 121 -12.40 17.27 0.74
CA LYS A 121 -11.93 17.72 2.06
C LYS A 121 -11.65 16.56 3.02
N TYR A 122 -12.47 15.50 3.03
CA TYR A 122 -12.21 14.31 3.84
C TYR A 122 -10.99 13.50 3.37
N ILE A 123 -10.76 13.39 2.05
CA ILE A 123 -9.58 12.72 1.49
C ILE A 123 -8.30 13.48 1.87
N MET A 124 -8.29 14.80 1.66
CA MET A 124 -7.16 15.65 2.04
C MET A 124 -6.91 15.67 3.55
N GLY A 125 -7.97 15.67 4.38
CA GLY A 125 -7.86 15.57 5.84
C GLY A 125 -7.29 14.24 6.32
N TYR A 126 -7.70 13.12 5.71
CA TYR A 126 -7.17 11.80 6.04
C TYR A 126 -5.68 11.67 5.68
N ILE A 127 -5.31 12.06 4.45
CA ILE A 127 -3.90 12.12 4.01
C ILE A 127 -3.10 13.03 4.95
N SER A 128 -3.64 14.20 5.31
CA SER A 128 -3.02 15.14 6.24
C SER A 128 -2.70 14.50 7.60
N LYS A 129 -3.60 13.68 8.15
CA LYS A 129 -3.36 12.97 9.42
C LYS A 129 -2.35 11.82 9.28
N VAL A 130 -2.56 10.92 8.30
CA VAL A 130 -1.85 9.62 8.20
C VAL A 130 -0.42 9.75 7.66
N SER A 131 -0.12 10.79 6.88
CA SER A 131 1.18 10.94 6.19
C SER A 131 2.33 11.50 7.06
N GLY A 132 2.08 11.82 8.34
CA GLY A 132 3.13 12.22 9.28
C GLY A 132 3.86 13.52 8.92
N GLY A 133 5.15 13.62 9.28
CA GLY A 133 6.01 14.77 9.01
C GLY A 133 5.95 15.92 10.04
N GLY A 134 7.00 16.76 10.05
CA GLY A 134 7.15 17.90 10.97
C GLY A 134 6.48 19.20 10.50
N GLU A 135 6.78 20.32 11.17
CA GLU A 135 6.12 21.63 10.96
C GLU A 135 6.02 22.09 9.49
N LYS A 136 7.07 21.89 8.68
CA LYS A 136 7.05 22.20 7.24
C LYS A 136 6.00 21.41 6.46
N VAL A 137 5.82 20.14 6.83
CA VAL A 137 4.84 19.24 6.23
C VAL A 137 3.43 19.65 6.65
N GLN A 138 3.25 20.04 7.91
CA GLN A 138 1.98 20.58 8.39
C GLN A 138 1.60 21.89 7.69
N HIS A 139 2.56 22.82 7.53
CA HIS A 139 2.33 24.07 6.80
C HIS A 139 1.88 23.87 5.35
N VAL A 140 2.42 22.87 4.63
CA VAL A 140 1.95 22.52 3.27
C VAL A 140 0.52 21.96 3.30
N LYS A 141 0.20 21.07 4.25
CA LYS A 141 -1.16 20.51 4.42
C LYS A 141 -2.17 21.62 4.74
N ASP A 142 -1.83 22.52 5.66
CA ASP A 142 -2.67 23.63 6.10
C ASP A 142 -2.97 24.57 4.92
N ILE A 143 -1.97 24.93 4.12
CA ILE A 143 -2.15 25.78 2.92
C ILE A 143 -3.03 25.11 1.86
N ILE A 144 -2.87 23.80 1.61
CA ILE A 144 -3.73 23.08 0.67
C ILE A 144 -5.19 23.07 1.17
N LEU A 145 -5.43 22.82 2.46
CA LEU A 145 -6.76 22.82 3.05
C LEU A 145 -7.39 24.23 3.10
N GLN A 146 -6.62 25.25 3.50
CA GLN A 146 -7.03 26.65 3.61
C GLN A 146 -7.16 27.36 2.25
N SER A 147 -6.61 26.81 1.16
CA SER A 147 -6.81 27.38 -0.18
C SER A 147 -8.27 27.35 -0.65
N ASN A 148 -9.15 26.56 -0.02
CA ASN A 148 -10.52 26.35 -0.48
C ASN A 148 -11.39 27.61 -0.44
N PRO A 149 -11.54 28.36 0.66
CA PRO A 149 -12.24 29.65 0.67
C PRO A 149 -11.81 30.60 -0.46
N LEU A 150 -10.51 30.81 -0.66
CA LEU A 150 -9.98 31.64 -1.75
C LEU A 150 -10.39 31.12 -3.14
N LEU A 151 -10.35 29.80 -3.35
CA LEU A 151 -10.77 29.15 -4.59
C LEU A 151 -12.30 29.16 -4.80
N GLU A 152 -13.10 29.27 -3.73
CA GLU A 152 -14.56 29.39 -3.83
C GLU A 152 -14.98 30.85 -4.04
N ALA A 153 -14.35 31.81 -3.38
CA ALA A 153 -14.54 33.23 -3.61
C ALA A 153 -14.38 33.61 -5.10
N PHE A 154 -13.26 33.21 -5.71
CA PHE A 154 -12.92 33.55 -7.10
C PHE A 154 -13.50 32.61 -8.17
N GLY A 155 -14.19 31.52 -7.79
CA GLY A 155 -14.54 30.46 -8.75
C GLY A 155 -15.87 29.75 -8.51
N ASN A 156 -16.58 30.05 -7.43
CA ASN A 156 -17.94 29.60 -7.19
C ASN A 156 -18.94 30.77 -7.31
N ALA A 157 -20.20 30.44 -7.62
CA ALA A 157 -21.30 31.39 -7.72
C ALA A 157 -22.64 30.75 -7.32
N LYS A 158 -23.64 31.59 -7.02
CA LYS A 158 -25.04 31.17 -6.84
C LYS A 158 -25.67 30.91 -8.21
N THR A 159 -26.05 29.66 -8.48
CA THR A 159 -26.91 29.28 -9.61
C THR A 159 -28.34 29.06 -9.16
N VAL A 160 -29.28 28.90 -10.11
CA VAL A 160 -30.70 28.60 -9.83
C VAL A 160 -30.88 27.34 -8.95
N ARG A 161 -29.93 26.40 -8.96
CA ARG A 161 -29.99 25.14 -8.19
C ARG A 161 -29.05 25.06 -6.97
N ASN A 162 -27.96 25.82 -6.95
CA ASN A 162 -26.99 25.72 -5.87
C ASN A 162 -26.40 27.10 -5.51
N ASN A 163 -26.57 27.48 -4.24
CA ASN A 163 -26.12 28.73 -3.64
C ASN A 163 -24.59 28.92 -3.74
N ASN A 164 -23.83 27.82 -3.67
CA ASN A 164 -22.38 27.81 -3.77
C ASN A 164 -21.95 26.71 -4.77
N SER A 165 -22.01 27.03 -6.06
CA SER A 165 -21.67 26.10 -7.15
C SER A 165 -20.32 26.43 -7.76
N SER A 166 -19.37 25.52 -7.70
CA SER A 166 -18.10 25.59 -8.44
C SER A 166 -18.38 25.76 -9.94
N ARG A 167 -17.80 26.81 -10.56
CA ARG A 167 -17.89 27.08 -12.00
C ARG A 167 -16.54 26.85 -12.72
N PHE A 168 -15.73 25.96 -12.14
CA PHE A 168 -14.45 25.48 -12.65
C PHE A 168 -14.13 24.10 -12.04
N GLY A 169 -13.19 23.38 -12.65
CA GLY A 169 -12.61 22.16 -12.08
C GLY A 169 -11.36 22.45 -11.25
N LYS A 170 -11.26 21.84 -10.07
CA LYS A 170 -10.12 21.91 -9.16
C LYS A 170 -9.38 20.56 -9.17
N TYR A 171 -8.12 20.53 -9.63
CA TYR A 171 -7.23 19.39 -9.44
C TYR A 171 -6.18 19.74 -8.37
N PHE A 172 -6.30 19.11 -7.20
CA PHE A 172 -5.32 19.20 -6.13
C PHE A 172 -4.32 18.05 -6.28
N GLU A 173 -3.03 18.35 -6.33
CA GLU A 173 -1.96 17.36 -6.40
C GLU A 173 -1.08 17.52 -5.15
N ILE A 174 -1.15 16.53 -4.25
CA ILE A 174 -0.27 16.44 -3.08
C ILE A 174 0.99 15.68 -3.52
N GLN A 175 2.16 16.26 -3.29
CA GLN A 175 3.46 15.69 -3.71
C GLN A 175 4.19 15.08 -2.51
N PHE A 176 4.73 13.89 -2.68
CA PHE A 176 5.30 13.05 -1.63
C PHE A 176 6.72 12.62 -1.94
N SER A 177 7.56 12.78 -0.92
CA SER A 177 8.89 12.19 -0.88
C SER A 177 8.83 10.66 -0.93
N ARG A 178 9.95 10.03 -1.31
CA ARG A 178 10.13 8.57 -1.26
C ARG A 178 9.95 7.93 0.14
N GLY A 179 9.89 8.74 1.20
CA GLY A 179 9.58 8.28 2.55
C GLY A 179 8.08 8.26 2.88
N GLY A 180 7.23 8.82 2.02
CA GLY A 180 5.79 9.01 2.24
C GLY A 180 5.41 10.31 2.94
N GLU A 181 6.37 11.14 3.32
CA GLU A 181 6.08 12.49 3.85
C GLU A 181 5.74 13.45 2.69
N PRO A 182 4.65 14.24 2.77
CA PRO A 182 4.34 15.29 1.82
C PRO A 182 5.39 16.40 1.86
N ASP A 183 5.95 16.76 0.71
CA ASP A 183 7.02 17.75 0.61
C ASP A 183 6.63 19.00 -0.20
N GLY A 184 5.50 18.93 -0.90
CA GLY A 184 5.00 19.96 -1.82
C GLY A 184 3.55 19.73 -2.20
N GLY A 185 3.04 20.64 -3.03
CA GLY A 185 1.68 20.58 -3.53
C GLY A 185 1.49 21.52 -4.72
N LYS A 186 0.49 21.21 -5.53
CA LYS A 186 0.13 21.97 -6.72
C LYS A 186 -1.38 21.97 -6.87
N ILE A 187 -1.94 23.12 -7.22
CA ILE A 187 -3.36 23.26 -7.55
C ILE A 187 -3.43 23.67 -9.01
N SER A 188 -4.21 22.94 -9.80
CA SER A 188 -4.44 23.24 -11.22
C SER A 188 -5.94 23.51 -11.42
N ASN A 189 -6.27 24.72 -11.84
CA ASN A 189 -7.62 25.13 -12.21
C ASN A 189 -7.88 24.85 -13.70
N PHE A 190 -9.05 24.29 -14.00
CA PHE A 190 -9.48 23.98 -15.35
C PHE A 190 -10.85 24.59 -15.62
N LEU A 191 -11.10 25.04 -16.85
CA LEU A 191 -12.45 25.23 -17.40
C LEU A 191 -13.32 26.21 -16.59
N LEU A 192 -12.73 27.35 -16.21
CA LEU A 192 -13.43 28.45 -15.55
C LEU A 192 -14.46 29.11 -16.49
N GLU A 193 -15.69 29.27 -16.03
CA GLU A 193 -16.81 29.94 -16.70
C GLU A 193 -16.61 31.47 -16.79
N LYS A 194 -15.62 31.91 -17.58
CA LYS A 194 -15.24 33.34 -17.70
C LYS A 194 -16.39 34.26 -18.09
N SER A 195 -17.36 33.78 -18.88
CA SER A 195 -18.52 34.56 -19.33
C SER A 195 -19.37 35.08 -18.17
N ARG A 196 -19.43 34.35 -17.04
CA ARG A 196 -20.13 34.79 -15.81
C ARG A 196 -19.64 36.14 -15.28
N VAL A 197 -18.39 36.52 -15.55
CA VAL A 197 -17.83 37.82 -15.14
C VAL A 197 -18.60 38.99 -15.77
N VAL A 198 -19.03 38.85 -17.03
CA VAL A 198 -19.63 39.94 -17.83
C VAL A 198 -21.14 39.80 -18.06
N MET A 199 -21.69 38.59 -17.90
CA MET A 199 -23.11 38.31 -18.07
C MET A 199 -23.57 37.17 -17.16
N GLN A 200 -24.73 37.31 -16.53
CA GLN A 200 -25.35 36.27 -15.70
C GLN A 200 -26.73 35.88 -16.25
N ASN A 201 -27.24 34.71 -15.87
CA ASN A 201 -28.64 34.36 -16.08
C ASN A 201 -29.51 34.97 -14.97
N GLU A 202 -30.80 35.15 -15.24
CA GLU A 202 -31.80 35.57 -14.24
C GLU A 202 -31.72 34.71 -12.97
N ASN A 203 -31.86 35.34 -11.80
CA ASN A 203 -31.80 34.72 -10.47
C ASN A 203 -30.42 34.15 -10.04
N GLU A 204 -29.37 34.26 -10.86
CA GLU A 204 -28.00 33.85 -10.53
C GLU A 204 -27.10 35.01 -10.07
N ARG A 205 -26.00 34.73 -9.34
CA ARG A 205 -24.94 35.72 -9.06
C ARG A 205 -23.77 35.61 -10.03
N ASN A 206 -22.96 36.66 -10.07
CA ASN A 206 -21.56 36.62 -10.48
C ASN A 206 -20.73 35.84 -9.43
N PHE A 207 -19.40 35.77 -9.58
CA PHE A 207 -18.52 35.12 -8.60
C PHE A 207 -18.60 35.77 -7.21
N HIS A 208 -18.52 34.96 -6.14
CA HIS A 208 -18.76 35.43 -4.77
C HIS A 208 -17.84 36.59 -4.36
N ILE A 209 -16.57 36.59 -4.79
CA ILE A 209 -15.55 37.59 -4.47
C ILE A 209 -16.02 39.04 -4.71
N TYR A 210 -16.88 39.29 -5.70
CA TYR A 210 -17.40 40.64 -5.95
C TYR A 210 -18.29 41.12 -4.79
N TYR A 211 -19.24 40.29 -4.36
CA TYR A 211 -20.16 40.60 -3.27
C TYR A 211 -19.43 40.59 -1.92
N GLN A 212 -18.52 39.63 -1.71
CA GLN A 212 -17.63 39.56 -0.55
C GLN A 212 -16.76 40.81 -0.41
N LEU A 213 -16.19 41.33 -1.50
CA LEU A 213 -15.44 42.59 -1.49
C LEU A 213 -16.36 43.78 -1.16
N LEU A 214 -17.55 43.87 -1.77
CA LEU A 214 -18.48 44.98 -1.56
C LEU A 214 -19.14 44.97 -0.16
N GLU A 215 -19.19 43.84 0.54
CA GLU A 215 -19.66 43.76 1.94
C GLU A 215 -18.54 43.77 2.98
N GLY A 216 -17.41 43.13 2.68
CA GLY A 216 -16.29 42.95 3.61
C GLY A 216 -15.22 44.04 3.60
N ALA A 217 -15.13 44.87 2.54
CA ALA A 217 -14.13 45.93 2.49
C ALA A 217 -14.28 46.97 3.61
N SER A 218 -13.14 47.39 4.18
CA SER A 218 -13.09 48.48 5.16
C SER A 218 -13.50 49.82 4.54
N GLN A 219 -13.86 50.81 5.37
CA GLN A 219 -14.23 52.14 4.89
C GLN A 219 -13.10 52.82 4.08
N GLU A 220 -11.85 52.61 4.49
CA GLU A 220 -10.65 53.06 3.75
C GLU A 220 -10.50 52.33 2.41
N GLN A 221 -10.66 51.00 2.38
CA GLN A 221 -10.60 50.22 1.14
C GLN A 221 -11.71 50.64 0.16
N ARG A 222 -12.92 50.90 0.64
CA ARG A 222 -14.04 51.40 -0.17
C ARG A 222 -13.73 52.75 -0.82
N GLN A 223 -13.12 53.67 -0.07
CA GLN A 223 -12.69 54.98 -0.60
C GLN A 223 -11.54 54.83 -1.61
N ASN A 224 -10.49 54.09 -1.26
CA ASN A 224 -9.28 53.94 -2.08
C ASN A 224 -9.52 53.15 -3.39
N LEU A 225 -10.51 52.26 -3.42
CA LEU A 225 -10.86 51.44 -4.58
C LEU A 225 -12.15 51.91 -5.30
N GLY A 226 -12.81 52.97 -4.82
CA GLY A 226 -14.06 53.48 -5.42
C GLY A 226 -15.23 52.51 -5.36
N LEU A 227 -15.40 51.78 -4.25
CA LEU A 227 -16.42 50.74 -4.10
C LEU A 227 -17.79 51.33 -3.73
N MET A 228 -18.78 51.07 -4.58
CA MET A 228 -20.19 51.42 -4.42
C MET A 228 -21.02 50.17 -4.04
N THR A 229 -22.35 50.30 -3.99
CA THR A 229 -23.26 49.16 -3.78
C THR A 229 -23.35 48.27 -5.05
N PRO A 230 -23.76 46.99 -4.94
CA PRO A 230 -23.76 46.06 -6.07
C PRO A 230 -24.61 46.49 -7.27
N ASP A 231 -25.73 47.16 -7.03
CA ASP A 231 -26.67 47.68 -8.03
C ASP A 231 -26.04 48.74 -8.97
N TYR A 232 -25.01 49.46 -8.52
CA TYR A 232 -24.26 50.43 -9.33
C TYR A 232 -23.47 49.77 -10.47
N TYR A 233 -23.08 48.49 -10.32
CA TYR A 233 -22.18 47.83 -11.26
C TYR A 233 -22.94 47.02 -12.32
N TYR A 234 -22.77 47.41 -13.60
CA TYR A 234 -23.37 46.73 -14.75
C TYR A 234 -23.04 45.22 -14.87
N TYR A 235 -21.99 44.72 -14.21
CA TYR A 235 -21.64 43.29 -14.18
C TYR A 235 -22.17 42.54 -12.94
N LEU A 236 -22.93 43.20 -12.06
CA LEU A 236 -23.53 42.61 -10.86
C LEU A 236 -25.05 42.79 -10.78
N ASN A 237 -25.62 43.76 -11.52
CA ASN A 237 -27.04 44.12 -11.46
C ASN A 237 -27.94 43.45 -12.52
N GLN A 238 -27.38 42.70 -13.47
CA GLN A 238 -28.14 42.13 -14.61
C GLN A 238 -29.20 41.09 -14.22
N SER A 239 -29.09 40.51 -13.03
CA SER A 239 -29.96 39.42 -12.55
C SER A 239 -30.78 39.79 -11.30
N ASP A 240 -30.70 41.06 -10.86
CA ASP A 240 -31.22 41.60 -9.59
C ASP A 240 -30.95 40.74 -8.34
N THR A 241 -29.92 39.89 -8.39
CA THR A 241 -29.62 38.91 -7.37
C THR A 241 -28.35 39.28 -6.61
N TYR A 242 -28.52 39.97 -5.49
CA TYR A 242 -27.41 40.49 -4.69
C TYR A 242 -27.09 39.61 -3.47
N GLN A 243 -28.12 39.06 -2.81
CA GLN A 243 -28.03 38.30 -1.56
C GLN A 243 -28.16 36.77 -1.78
N VAL A 244 -27.74 35.98 -0.79
CA VAL A 244 -27.82 34.50 -0.79
C VAL A 244 -28.25 33.98 0.58
N ASP A 245 -29.34 33.22 0.63
CA ASP A 245 -29.83 32.61 1.87
C ASP A 245 -28.76 31.68 2.49
N GLY A 246 -28.38 31.97 3.73
CA GLY A 246 -27.42 31.20 4.52
C GLY A 246 -25.95 31.51 4.27
N THR A 247 -25.62 32.60 3.57
CA THR A 247 -24.24 33.07 3.33
C THR A 247 -24.00 34.41 4.02
N ASP A 248 -22.80 34.60 4.59
CA ASP A 248 -22.33 35.89 5.11
C ASP A 248 -21.12 36.34 4.28
N ASP A 249 -21.39 37.09 3.21
CA ASP A 249 -20.35 37.60 2.29
C ASP A 249 -19.26 38.42 3.03
N ARG A 250 -19.55 39.02 4.20
CA ARG A 250 -18.56 39.76 5.00
C ARG A 250 -17.66 38.82 5.80
N SER A 251 -18.22 37.77 6.40
CA SER A 251 -17.43 36.74 7.10
C SER A 251 -16.53 35.99 6.11
N ASP A 252 -17.06 35.59 4.96
CA ASP A 252 -16.33 34.86 3.92
C ASP A 252 -15.17 35.69 3.33
N PHE A 253 -15.32 37.02 3.23
CA PHE A 253 -14.23 37.91 2.83
C PHE A 253 -13.08 37.91 3.85
N GLY A 254 -13.41 37.85 5.14
CA GLY A 254 -12.43 37.72 6.23
C GLY A 254 -11.61 36.43 6.14
N GLU A 255 -12.25 35.29 5.84
CA GLU A 255 -11.54 34.02 5.59
C GLU A 255 -10.68 34.09 4.32
N THR A 256 -11.17 34.73 3.26
CA THR A 256 -10.48 34.86 1.96
C THR A 256 -9.18 35.66 2.06
N LEU A 257 -9.11 36.67 2.93
CA LEU A 257 -7.92 37.50 3.12
C LEU A 257 -6.77 36.80 3.86
N ALA A 258 -7.00 35.67 4.54
CA ALA A 258 -6.01 35.03 5.41
C ALA A 258 -4.89 34.27 4.66
N ILE A 259 -4.97 34.15 3.33
CA ILE A 259 -4.28 33.09 2.57
C ILE A 259 -3.25 33.69 1.59
N ASN A 260 -1.94 33.65 1.92
CA ASN A 260 -0.89 33.77 0.91
C ASN A 260 0.52 33.31 1.35
N ARG A 261 1.40 33.04 0.36
CA ARG A 261 2.83 32.65 0.46
C ARG A 261 3.20 31.23 0.95
N ALA A 262 2.69 30.20 0.28
CA ALA A 262 3.55 29.09 -0.17
C ALA A 262 3.00 28.49 -1.48
N MET A 263 3.60 27.38 -1.95
CA MET A 263 3.27 26.57 -3.15
C MET A 263 4.02 26.90 -4.44
N GLN A 264 5.26 26.40 -4.56
CA GLN A 264 5.82 25.81 -5.80
C GLN A 264 7.21 25.17 -5.55
N LYS A 265 7.49 24.06 -6.25
CA LYS A 265 8.82 23.42 -6.40
C LYS A 265 8.98 22.92 -7.84
N PRO A 266 10.21 22.86 -8.39
CA PRO A 266 10.46 22.52 -9.80
C PRO A 266 10.84 21.04 -10.06
N GLN A 267 10.48 20.09 -9.19
CA GLN A 267 10.82 18.66 -9.35
C GLN A 267 9.58 17.77 -9.32
N GLU A 268 9.57 16.70 -10.13
CA GLU A 268 8.57 15.63 -10.08
C GLU A 268 8.97 14.58 -9.02
N GLU A 269 8.12 14.37 -8.02
CA GLU A 269 8.14 13.20 -7.12
C GLU A 269 6.78 12.47 -7.20
N TYR A 270 6.51 11.50 -6.31
CA TYR A 270 5.24 10.77 -6.32
C TYR A 270 4.07 11.69 -5.94
N SER A 271 2.88 11.47 -6.51
CA SER A 271 1.72 12.32 -6.19
C SER A 271 0.39 11.57 -6.00
N ILE A 272 -0.47 12.18 -5.18
CA ILE A 272 -1.90 11.86 -5.09
C ILE A 272 -2.70 13.05 -5.61
N GLY A 273 -3.38 12.84 -6.73
CA GLY A 273 -4.33 13.77 -7.32
C GLY A 273 -5.75 13.61 -6.76
N VAL A 274 -6.41 14.71 -6.45
CA VAL A 274 -7.84 14.78 -6.10
C VAL A 274 -8.51 15.72 -7.09
N LEU A 275 -9.37 15.17 -7.96
CA LEU A 275 -10.13 15.92 -8.95
C LEU A 275 -11.56 16.16 -8.44
N ASP A 276 -11.87 17.43 -8.17
CA ASP A 276 -13.23 17.93 -7.92
C ASP A 276 -13.67 18.79 -9.11
N ILE A 277 -14.57 18.24 -9.93
CA ILE A 277 -15.16 18.90 -11.09
C ILE A 277 -16.53 19.50 -10.75
N TYR A 278 -17.00 20.45 -11.56
CA TYR A 278 -18.43 20.76 -11.60
C TYR A 278 -19.26 19.53 -12.01
N GLY A 279 -20.53 19.49 -11.61
CA GLY A 279 -21.43 18.41 -12.02
C GLY A 279 -21.93 18.57 -13.45
N PHE A 280 -22.65 17.57 -13.95
CA PHE A 280 -23.50 17.70 -15.14
C PHE A 280 -24.68 18.65 -14.85
N GLU A 281 -25.10 19.46 -15.82
CA GLU A 281 -26.13 20.49 -15.66
C GLU A 281 -27.27 20.35 -16.69
N ILE A 282 -28.52 20.34 -16.20
CA ILE A 282 -29.75 20.29 -17.02
C ILE A 282 -30.75 21.29 -16.44
N PHE A 283 -30.65 22.55 -16.84
CA PHE A 283 -31.55 23.63 -16.45
C PHE A 283 -32.75 23.73 -17.41
N GLN A 284 -33.73 24.57 -17.08
CA GLN A 284 -34.85 24.87 -17.99
C GLN A 284 -34.40 25.60 -19.26
N LYS A 285 -33.35 26.42 -19.14
CA LYS A 285 -32.66 27.09 -20.24
C LYS A 285 -31.16 26.79 -20.12
N ASN A 286 -30.56 26.15 -21.12
CA ASN A 286 -29.14 25.77 -21.11
C ASN A 286 -28.40 26.58 -22.18
N GLY A 287 -27.32 27.28 -21.78
CA GLY A 287 -26.49 28.07 -22.70
C GLY A 287 -25.23 27.33 -23.15
N PHE A 288 -24.33 28.09 -23.77
CA PHE A 288 -22.99 27.65 -24.18
C PHE A 288 -22.17 27.10 -23.00
N GLU A 289 -22.35 27.67 -21.82
CA GLU A 289 -21.71 27.28 -20.56
C GLU A 289 -22.10 25.86 -20.15
N GLN A 290 -23.41 25.55 -20.11
CA GLN A 290 -23.92 24.21 -19.85
C GLN A 290 -23.44 23.21 -20.92
N PHE A 291 -23.43 23.62 -22.20
CA PHE A 291 -22.92 22.79 -23.28
C PHE A 291 -21.44 22.40 -23.08
N CYS A 292 -20.59 23.35 -22.70
CA CYS A 292 -19.18 23.08 -22.38
C CYS A 292 -19.01 22.24 -21.10
N ILE A 293 -19.79 22.51 -20.06
CA ILE A 293 -19.81 21.73 -18.80
C ILE A 293 -20.20 20.27 -19.05
N ASN A 294 -21.23 20.05 -19.86
CA ASN A 294 -21.75 18.72 -20.18
C ASN A 294 -20.80 17.97 -21.12
N PHE A 295 -20.16 18.63 -22.09
CA PHE A 295 -19.09 18.04 -22.90
C PHE A 295 -17.91 17.52 -22.04
N VAL A 296 -17.49 18.28 -21.03
CA VAL A 296 -16.41 17.87 -20.12
C VAL A 296 -16.83 16.68 -19.25
N ASN A 297 -18.08 16.64 -18.78
CA ASN A 297 -18.61 15.47 -18.06
C ASN A 297 -18.73 14.24 -18.99
N GLU A 298 -19.18 14.41 -20.23
CA GLU A 298 -19.24 13.36 -21.26
C GLU A 298 -17.84 12.75 -21.52
N LYS A 299 -16.81 13.60 -21.67
CA LYS A 299 -15.40 13.22 -21.77
C LYS A 299 -14.92 12.38 -20.58
N LEU A 300 -15.19 12.84 -19.35
CA LEU A 300 -14.76 12.14 -18.13
C LEU A 300 -15.54 10.84 -17.90
N GLN A 301 -16.80 10.77 -18.34
CA GLN A 301 -17.56 9.52 -18.36
C GLN A 301 -17.04 8.54 -19.44
N GLN A 302 -16.69 9.01 -20.64
CA GLN A 302 -16.01 8.18 -21.67
C GLN A 302 -14.76 7.52 -21.08
N ILE A 303 -13.93 8.28 -20.38
CA ILE A 303 -12.68 7.77 -19.77
C ILE A 303 -12.95 6.74 -18.68
N PHE A 304 -13.96 6.97 -17.82
CA PHE A 304 -14.40 5.97 -16.85
C PHE A 304 -14.84 4.67 -17.53
N ILE A 305 -15.66 4.76 -18.58
CA ILE A 305 -16.15 3.59 -19.33
C ILE A 305 -15.00 2.87 -20.06
N GLU A 306 -14.06 3.62 -20.63
CA GLU A 306 -12.89 3.10 -21.34
C GLU A 306 -11.91 2.38 -20.39
N LEU A 307 -11.58 3.00 -19.25
CA LEU A 307 -10.64 2.44 -18.26
C LEU A 307 -11.27 1.35 -17.36
N THR A 308 -12.57 1.41 -17.10
CA THR A 308 -13.24 0.48 -16.16
C THR A 308 -13.96 -0.67 -16.87
N LEU A 309 -14.55 -0.43 -18.04
CA LEU A 309 -15.31 -1.45 -18.77
C LEU A 309 -14.49 -2.00 -19.94
N LYS A 310 -14.13 -1.15 -20.92
CA LYS A 310 -13.46 -1.59 -22.15
C LYS A 310 -12.10 -2.26 -21.86
N ALA A 311 -11.23 -1.63 -21.09
CA ALA A 311 -9.92 -2.18 -20.74
C ALA A 311 -10.02 -3.52 -19.97
N GLU A 312 -11.06 -3.71 -19.15
CA GLU A 312 -11.29 -4.96 -18.43
C GLU A 312 -11.81 -6.08 -19.35
N GLN A 313 -12.68 -5.76 -20.31
CA GLN A 313 -13.13 -6.67 -21.36
C GLN A 313 -11.96 -7.07 -22.29
N GLU A 314 -11.12 -6.10 -22.69
CA GLU A 314 -9.91 -6.34 -23.48
C GLU A 314 -8.88 -7.19 -22.72
N GLU A 315 -8.70 -6.97 -21.42
CA GLU A 315 -7.85 -7.80 -20.56
C GLU A 315 -8.34 -9.25 -20.49
N TYR A 316 -9.65 -9.48 -20.33
CA TYR A 316 -10.22 -10.84 -20.34
C TYR A 316 -10.04 -11.53 -21.71
N VAL A 317 -10.11 -10.80 -22.82
CA VAL A 317 -9.83 -11.33 -24.18
C VAL A 317 -8.35 -11.68 -24.35
N GLN A 318 -7.42 -10.78 -23.96
CA GLN A 318 -5.97 -11.00 -24.05
C GLN A 318 -5.50 -12.18 -23.18
N GLU A 319 -6.13 -12.39 -22.03
CA GLU A 319 -5.80 -13.47 -21.09
C GLU A 319 -6.56 -14.79 -21.39
N GLY A 320 -7.42 -14.82 -22.41
CA GLY A 320 -8.17 -16.01 -22.81
C GLY A 320 -9.22 -16.47 -21.79
N ILE A 321 -9.72 -15.55 -20.97
CA ILE A 321 -10.69 -15.80 -19.90
C ILE A 321 -12.08 -16.03 -20.48
N ARG A 322 -12.88 -16.91 -19.85
CA ARG A 322 -14.30 -17.08 -20.21
C ARG A 322 -15.15 -16.08 -19.44
N TRP A 323 -15.66 -15.07 -20.15
CA TRP A 323 -16.52 -13.99 -19.68
C TRP A 323 -17.66 -13.76 -20.70
N THR A 324 -18.65 -12.93 -20.35
CA THR A 324 -19.81 -12.61 -21.23
C THR A 324 -19.77 -11.15 -21.66
N PRO A 325 -19.82 -10.83 -22.97
CA PRO A 325 -19.94 -9.46 -23.47
C PRO A 325 -21.05 -8.65 -22.80
N ILE A 326 -20.67 -7.57 -22.11
CA ILE A 326 -21.60 -6.63 -21.48
C ILE A 326 -21.70 -5.42 -22.38
N GLN A 327 -22.90 -5.20 -22.92
CA GLN A 327 -23.22 -3.99 -23.66
C GLN A 327 -23.21 -2.79 -22.70
N TYR A 328 -22.55 -1.72 -23.12
CA TYR A 328 -22.48 -0.44 -22.44
C TYR A 328 -22.64 0.69 -23.45
N PHE A 329 -23.13 1.85 -23.03
CA PHE A 329 -23.22 3.01 -23.91
C PHE A 329 -21.83 3.59 -24.19
N ASN A 330 -21.48 3.79 -25.47
CA ASN A 330 -20.19 4.33 -25.85
C ASN A 330 -20.26 5.86 -26.01
N ASN A 331 -19.98 6.57 -24.90
CA ASN A 331 -19.94 8.04 -24.83
C ASN A 331 -19.11 8.71 -25.95
N LYS A 332 -18.12 8.01 -26.53
CA LYS A 332 -17.30 8.54 -27.62
C LYS A 332 -18.13 9.05 -28.80
N VAL A 333 -19.30 8.47 -29.07
CA VAL A 333 -20.22 8.94 -30.13
C VAL A 333 -20.70 10.39 -29.86
N VAL A 334 -21.00 10.72 -28.60
CA VAL A 334 -21.41 12.08 -28.20
C VAL A 334 -20.20 13.01 -28.10
N CYS A 335 -19.04 12.53 -27.63
CA CYS A 335 -17.79 13.28 -27.66
C CYS A 335 -17.42 13.70 -29.10
N ASP A 336 -17.49 12.77 -30.06
CA ASP A 336 -17.14 13.02 -31.46
C ASP A 336 -18.16 13.95 -32.15
N LEU A 337 -19.47 13.79 -31.89
CA LEU A 337 -20.51 14.73 -32.32
C LEU A 337 -20.17 16.17 -31.90
N ILE A 338 -19.67 16.37 -30.68
CA ILE A 338 -19.34 17.70 -30.17
C ILE A 338 -18.01 18.19 -30.72
N GLU A 339 -16.98 17.34 -30.78
CA GLU A 339 -15.60 17.79 -30.96
C GLU A 339 -14.95 17.50 -32.32
N ASN A 340 -15.53 16.68 -33.20
CA ASN A 340 -14.81 16.17 -34.37
C ASN A 340 -14.29 17.32 -35.28
N LYS A 341 -13.03 17.18 -35.72
CA LYS A 341 -12.34 18.10 -36.65
C LYS A 341 -12.33 17.61 -38.10
N LEU A 342 -12.64 16.33 -38.32
CA LEU A 342 -12.73 15.71 -39.65
C LEU A 342 -14.18 15.69 -40.12
N SER A 343 -14.46 15.19 -41.33
CA SER A 343 -15.83 15.03 -41.82
C SER A 343 -16.53 13.81 -41.18
N PRO A 344 -17.78 13.91 -40.71
CA PRO A 344 -18.59 15.13 -40.55
C PRO A 344 -18.09 15.99 -39.36
N PRO A 345 -18.01 17.33 -39.50
CA PRO A 345 -17.46 18.20 -38.48
C PRO A 345 -18.39 18.30 -37.27
N GLY A 346 -17.81 18.20 -36.07
CA GLY A 346 -18.55 18.32 -34.81
C GLY A 346 -18.99 19.75 -34.49
N ILE A 347 -19.92 19.87 -33.55
CA ILE A 347 -20.61 21.12 -33.18
C ILE A 347 -19.62 22.27 -32.90
N MET A 348 -18.53 22.01 -32.16
CA MET A 348 -17.51 23.04 -31.87
C MET A 348 -16.76 23.52 -33.11
N SER A 349 -16.50 22.65 -34.09
CA SER A 349 -15.83 23.02 -35.36
C SER A 349 -16.74 23.91 -36.21
N VAL A 350 -18.04 23.59 -36.29
CA VAL A 350 -19.03 24.42 -37.00
C VAL A 350 -19.20 25.78 -36.32
N LEU A 351 -19.23 25.81 -34.99
CA LEU A 351 -19.30 27.02 -34.18
C LEU A 351 -18.08 27.94 -34.41
N ASP A 352 -16.86 27.37 -34.37
CA ASP A 352 -15.63 28.13 -34.60
C ASP A 352 -15.58 28.73 -36.02
N ASP A 353 -16.00 27.99 -37.06
CA ASP A 353 -16.06 28.53 -38.43
C ASP A 353 -17.17 29.59 -38.62
N VAL A 354 -18.31 29.51 -37.92
CA VAL A 354 -19.30 30.60 -37.93
C VAL A 354 -18.75 31.84 -37.23
N CYS A 355 -18.16 31.69 -36.04
CA CYS A 355 -17.55 32.80 -35.30
C CYS A 355 -16.44 33.51 -36.10
N ALA A 356 -15.70 32.77 -36.94
CA ALA A 356 -14.64 33.29 -37.79
C ALA A 356 -15.12 33.88 -39.14
N THR A 357 -16.31 33.53 -39.62
CA THR A 357 -16.85 34.01 -40.91
C THR A 357 -17.92 35.10 -40.77
N MET A 358 -18.61 35.16 -39.63
CA MET A 358 -19.65 36.16 -39.35
C MET A 358 -19.10 37.24 -38.41
N HIS A 359 -18.82 38.43 -38.93
CA HIS A 359 -18.43 39.59 -38.11
C HIS A 359 -19.61 40.31 -37.43
N ALA A 360 -20.86 39.98 -37.79
CA ALA A 360 -22.05 40.62 -37.25
C ALA A 360 -22.24 40.37 -35.74
N THR A 361 -22.63 41.42 -35.02
CA THR A 361 -23.04 41.40 -33.61
C THR A 361 -24.56 41.38 -33.53
N GLY A 362 -25.14 40.17 -33.46
CA GLY A 362 -26.59 39.96 -33.34
C GLY A 362 -27.03 38.54 -33.73
N GLY A 363 -28.27 38.18 -33.38
CA GLY A 363 -28.80 36.80 -33.46
C GLY A 363 -28.85 36.16 -34.86
N GLY A 364 -28.56 36.90 -35.94
CA GLY A 364 -28.34 36.33 -37.27
C GLY A 364 -27.13 35.38 -37.33
N ALA A 365 -26.12 35.57 -36.46
CA ALA A 365 -25.00 34.64 -36.34
C ALA A 365 -25.44 33.30 -35.73
N ASP A 366 -26.20 33.33 -34.63
CA ASP A 366 -26.70 32.14 -33.95
C ASP A 366 -27.71 31.34 -34.80
N GLN A 367 -28.57 32.02 -35.56
CA GLN A 367 -29.46 31.36 -36.53
C GLN A 367 -28.69 30.76 -37.72
N THR A 368 -27.62 31.41 -38.19
CA THR A 368 -26.73 30.84 -39.21
C THR A 368 -25.98 29.61 -38.69
N LEU A 369 -25.58 29.61 -37.42
CA LEU A 369 -25.01 28.46 -36.73
C LEU A 369 -25.99 27.29 -36.70
N LEU A 370 -27.23 27.53 -36.26
CA LEU A 370 -28.29 26.51 -36.18
C LEU A 370 -28.55 25.84 -37.55
N GLN A 371 -28.62 26.63 -38.63
CA GLN A 371 -28.75 26.12 -40.00
C GLN A 371 -27.54 25.26 -40.42
N LYS A 372 -26.30 25.70 -40.13
CA LYS A 372 -25.10 24.91 -40.44
C LYS A 372 -25.00 23.65 -39.59
N LEU A 373 -25.45 23.65 -38.33
CA LEU A 373 -25.51 22.45 -37.49
C LEU A 373 -26.50 21.44 -38.06
N GLN A 374 -27.70 21.86 -38.47
CA GLN A 374 -28.65 20.95 -39.11
C GLN A 374 -28.11 20.39 -40.44
N ALA A 375 -27.32 21.15 -41.20
CA ALA A 375 -26.66 20.67 -42.41
C ALA A 375 -25.46 19.72 -42.16
N ALA A 376 -24.73 19.90 -41.05
CA ALA A 376 -23.51 19.15 -40.74
C ALA A 376 -23.74 17.89 -39.89
N VAL A 377 -24.65 17.95 -38.91
CA VAL A 377 -24.91 16.89 -37.92
C VAL A 377 -26.40 16.55 -37.73
N GLY A 378 -27.30 17.18 -38.50
CA GLY A 378 -28.77 17.01 -38.39
C GLY A 378 -29.32 15.62 -38.74
N THR A 379 -28.47 14.65 -39.09
CA THR A 379 -28.81 13.23 -39.32
C THR A 379 -28.25 12.30 -38.24
N HIS A 380 -27.59 12.84 -37.21
CA HIS A 380 -26.93 12.06 -36.17
C HIS A 380 -27.90 11.71 -35.02
N GLU A 381 -27.97 10.43 -34.64
CA GLU A 381 -28.93 9.88 -33.65
C GLU A 381 -28.97 10.62 -32.30
N HIS A 382 -27.85 11.20 -31.89
CA HIS A 382 -27.73 11.97 -30.65
C HIS A 382 -27.97 13.48 -30.79
N PHE A 383 -28.43 13.98 -31.95
CA PHE A 383 -28.66 15.39 -32.23
C PHE A 383 -30.06 15.63 -32.82
N ASN A 384 -30.76 16.64 -32.33
CA ASN A 384 -31.99 17.17 -32.94
C ASN A 384 -31.96 18.70 -32.92
N SER A 385 -32.69 19.36 -33.84
CA SER A 385 -32.80 20.83 -33.88
C SER A 385 -34.26 21.29 -33.85
N TRP A 386 -34.50 22.50 -33.33
CA TRP A 386 -35.78 23.21 -33.38
C TRP A 386 -35.55 24.69 -33.72
N SER A 387 -36.60 25.52 -33.79
CA SER A 387 -36.50 26.93 -34.25
C SER A 387 -35.59 27.87 -33.43
N ALA A 388 -35.41 27.60 -32.13
CA ALA A 388 -34.63 28.42 -31.20
C ALA A 388 -33.36 27.75 -30.62
N GLY A 389 -32.90 26.61 -31.16
CA GLY A 389 -31.93 25.78 -30.43
C GLY A 389 -31.82 24.33 -30.90
N PHE A 390 -31.07 23.53 -30.14
CA PHE A 390 -30.79 22.13 -30.45
C PHE A 390 -30.77 21.26 -29.19
N VAL A 391 -30.99 19.96 -29.37
CA VAL A 391 -31.02 18.95 -28.31
C VAL A 391 -29.90 17.95 -28.53
N ILE A 392 -29.13 17.64 -27.48
CA ILE A 392 -28.16 16.53 -27.48
C ILE A 392 -28.64 15.43 -26.56
N HIS A 393 -28.60 14.19 -27.04
CA HIS A 393 -28.83 12.99 -26.23
C HIS A 393 -27.53 12.60 -25.51
N HIS A 394 -27.27 13.21 -24.36
CA HIS A 394 -26.12 12.93 -23.50
C HIS A 394 -26.32 11.65 -22.67
N TYR A 395 -25.23 11.16 -22.05
CA TYR A 395 -25.29 10.04 -21.11
C TYR A 395 -26.17 10.29 -19.87
N ALA A 396 -26.47 11.55 -19.56
CA ALA A 396 -27.34 11.98 -18.47
C ALA A 396 -28.70 12.49 -18.93
N GLY A 397 -29.15 12.06 -20.12
CA GLY A 397 -30.46 12.37 -20.68
C GLY A 397 -30.41 13.39 -21.81
N LYS A 398 -31.59 13.78 -22.28
CA LYS A 398 -31.74 14.78 -23.35
C LYS A 398 -31.54 16.18 -22.75
N VAL A 399 -30.57 16.95 -23.26
CA VAL A 399 -30.34 18.34 -22.86
C VAL A 399 -30.64 19.27 -24.02
N SER A 400 -31.51 20.24 -23.78
CA SER A 400 -31.94 21.23 -24.76
C SER A 400 -31.21 22.55 -24.56
N TYR A 401 -30.47 22.99 -25.58
CA TYR A 401 -29.65 24.20 -25.58
C TYR A 401 -30.32 25.30 -26.41
N ASP A 402 -30.45 26.49 -25.81
CA ASP A 402 -30.91 27.71 -26.48
C ASP A 402 -29.73 28.29 -27.27
N ILE A 403 -29.92 28.60 -28.56
CA ILE A 403 -28.84 29.06 -29.43
C ILE A 403 -28.40 30.51 -29.16
N SER A 404 -29.20 31.29 -28.42
CA SER A 404 -28.99 32.72 -28.21
C SER A 404 -27.65 33.03 -27.53
N GLY A 405 -26.79 33.77 -28.22
CA GLY A 405 -25.48 34.18 -27.74
C GLY A 405 -24.39 33.11 -27.84
N PHE A 406 -24.63 31.95 -28.46
CA PHE A 406 -23.59 30.92 -28.64
C PHE A 406 -22.39 31.46 -29.43
N CYS A 407 -22.62 32.18 -30.53
CA CYS A 407 -21.54 32.77 -31.33
C CYS A 407 -20.82 33.92 -30.63
N GLU A 408 -21.47 34.63 -29.72
CA GLU A 408 -20.85 35.69 -28.93
C GLU A 408 -19.96 35.11 -27.83
N ARG A 409 -20.53 34.23 -26.99
CA ARG A 409 -19.86 33.56 -25.86
C ARG A 409 -18.64 32.74 -26.33
N ASN A 410 -18.66 32.22 -27.56
CA ASN A 410 -17.53 31.47 -28.11
C ASN A 410 -16.36 32.33 -28.63
N ARG A 411 -16.58 33.59 -29.04
CA ARG A 411 -15.54 34.40 -29.73
C ARG A 411 -14.26 34.55 -28.88
N ASP A 412 -14.39 34.95 -27.60
CA ASP A 412 -13.30 35.02 -26.59
C ASP A 412 -11.97 35.59 -27.15
N VAL A 413 -12.06 36.66 -27.95
CA VAL A 413 -10.91 37.28 -28.62
C VAL A 413 -10.27 38.31 -27.70
N LEU A 414 -9.05 38.02 -27.24
CA LEU A 414 -8.16 39.00 -26.63
C LEU A 414 -7.23 39.54 -27.73
N PHE A 415 -7.37 40.83 -28.05
CA PHE A 415 -6.57 41.50 -29.08
C PHE A 415 -5.14 41.78 -28.57
N SER A 416 -4.16 41.73 -29.49
CA SER A 416 -2.74 42.05 -29.24
C SER A 416 -2.56 43.37 -28.50
N ASP A 417 -3.32 44.37 -28.93
CA ASP A 417 -3.18 45.77 -28.54
C ASP A 417 -3.62 45.96 -27.07
N LEU A 418 -4.52 45.11 -26.58
CA LEU A 418 -4.91 45.04 -25.17
C LEU A 418 -3.86 44.34 -24.30
N ILE A 419 -3.17 43.32 -24.85
CA ILE A 419 -2.06 42.65 -24.17
C ILE A 419 -0.88 43.62 -24.02
N GLU A 420 -0.52 44.32 -25.10
CA GLU A 420 0.53 45.34 -25.11
C GLU A 420 0.20 46.50 -24.14
N LEU A 421 -1.03 47.01 -24.17
CA LEU A 421 -1.49 48.02 -23.21
C LEU A 421 -1.31 47.56 -21.76
N MET A 422 -1.73 46.34 -21.40
CA MET A 422 -1.55 45.81 -20.05
C MET A 422 -0.07 45.59 -19.69
N GLN A 423 0.77 45.24 -20.66
CA GLN A 423 2.23 45.12 -20.49
C GLN A 423 2.93 46.48 -20.25
N THR A 424 2.35 47.60 -20.68
CA THR A 424 2.86 48.95 -20.35
C THR A 424 2.48 49.44 -18.94
N SER A 425 1.58 48.75 -18.22
CA SER A 425 1.10 49.20 -16.91
C SER A 425 2.22 49.30 -15.86
N GLU A 426 2.28 50.40 -15.11
CA GLU A 426 3.22 50.55 -13.99
C GLU A 426 3.06 49.44 -12.93
N GLN A 427 1.82 48.96 -12.73
CA GLN A 427 1.50 47.92 -11.78
C GLN A 427 2.13 46.57 -12.17
N ALA A 428 3.15 46.14 -11.43
CA ALA A 428 3.86 44.89 -11.68
C ALA A 428 2.94 43.65 -11.64
N PHE A 429 1.88 43.69 -10.84
CA PHE A 429 0.86 42.63 -10.80
C PHE A 429 0.09 42.51 -12.12
N LEU A 430 -0.31 43.63 -12.75
CA LEU A 430 -1.01 43.58 -14.04
C LEU A 430 -0.08 43.05 -15.14
N ARG A 431 1.17 43.54 -15.21
CA ARG A 431 2.17 43.02 -16.16
C ARG A 431 2.43 41.52 -16.00
N MET A 432 2.37 40.98 -14.78
CA MET A 432 2.53 39.55 -14.51
C MET A 432 1.38 38.68 -15.07
N LEU A 433 0.17 39.24 -15.23
CA LEU A 433 -1.00 38.52 -15.74
C LEU A 433 -1.01 38.35 -17.28
N PHE A 434 -0.16 39.09 -18.00
CA PHE A 434 -0.06 39.07 -19.46
C PHE A 434 1.37 38.73 -19.93
N PRO A 435 1.85 37.48 -19.71
CA PRO A 435 3.22 37.06 -20.03
C PRO A 435 3.47 36.77 -21.52
N GLU A 436 2.48 36.96 -22.41
CA GLU A 436 2.55 36.64 -23.83
C GLU A 436 3.64 37.43 -24.57
N LYS A 437 4.45 36.72 -25.37
CA LYS A 437 5.38 37.35 -26.31
C LYS A 437 4.70 37.56 -27.66
N LEU A 438 4.51 38.81 -28.05
CA LEU A 438 3.86 39.21 -29.29
C LEU A 438 4.84 39.12 -30.48
N ASP A 439 5.15 37.90 -30.92
CA ASP A 439 5.90 37.64 -32.18
C ASP A 439 5.04 38.07 -33.39
N GLY A 440 5.42 39.16 -34.08
CA GLY A 440 4.60 39.80 -35.12
C GLY A 440 4.22 38.97 -36.36
N ASP A 441 4.90 37.85 -36.62
CA ASP A 441 4.66 37.01 -37.82
C ASP A 441 3.53 35.97 -37.65
N LYS A 442 3.08 35.66 -36.43
CA LYS A 442 2.14 34.53 -36.19
C LYS A 442 0.67 34.93 -36.33
N LYS A 443 0.25 35.30 -37.55
CA LYS A 443 -1.15 35.55 -37.94
C LYS A 443 -2.01 34.26 -38.02
N GLY A 444 -2.13 33.56 -36.89
CA GLY A 444 -3.13 32.49 -36.74
C GLY A 444 -4.55 33.05 -36.53
N ARG A 445 -5.58 32.21 -36.73
CA ARG A 445 -6.94 32.55 -36.27
C ARG A 445 -6.93 32.71 -34.73
N PRO A 446 -7.65 33.69 -34.15
CA PRO A 446 -7.82 33.79 -32.70
C PRO A 446 -8.38 32.48 -32.12
N SER A 447 -7.94 32.11 -30.91
CA SER A 447 -8.45 30.92 -30.23
C SER A 447 -9.78 31.21 -29.53
N THR A 448 -10.82 30.49 -29.91
CA THR A 448 -12.18 30.60 -29.34
C THR A 448 -12.28 29.93 -27.97
N ALA A 449 -13.34 30.22 -27.22
CA ALA A 449 -13.63 29.57 -25.94
C ALA A 449 -13.77 28.05 -26.11
N GLY A 450 -14.49 27.59 -27.13
CA GLY A 450 -14.66 26.16 -27.45
C GLY A 450 -13.33 25.46 -27.73
N SER A 451 -12.47 26.06 -28.56
CA SER A 451 -11.12 25.50 -28.82
C SER A 451 -10.22 25.50 -27.57
N LYS A 452 -10.30 26.53 -26.71
CA LYS A 452 -9.58 26.58 -25.41
C LYS A 452 -10.08 25.50 -24.45
N ILE A 453 -11.40 25.35 -24.31
CA ILE A 453 -12.08 24.35 -23.46
C ILE A 453 -11.75 22.94 -23.93
N LYS A 454 -11.84 22.67 -25.25
CA LYS A 454 -11.44 21.39 -25.83
C LYS A 454 -9.97 21.06 -25.54
N LYS A 455 -9.06 22.04 -25.60
CA LYS A 455 -7.66 21.80 -25.25
C LYS A 455 -7.52 21.45 -23.76
N GLN A 456 -8.04 22.29 -22.86
CA GLN A 456 -7.97 22.06 -21.41
C GLN A 456 -8.58 20.71 -20.99
N ALA A 457 -9.69 20.30 -21.60
CA ALA A 457 -10.30 19.00 -21.37
C ALA A 457 -9.32 17.86 -21.73
N ASN A 458 -8.73 17.87 -22.94
CA ASN A 458 -7.81 16.83 -23.39
C ASN A 458 -6.45 16.85 -22.62
N ASP A 459 -5.97 18.01 -22.19
CA ASP A 459 -4.79 18.13 -21.31
C ASP A 459 -5.06 17.53 -19.91
N LEU A 460 -6.28 17.69 -19.39
CA LEU A 460 -6.74 17.02 -18.17
C LEU A 460 -6.85 15.50 -18.36
N VAL A 461 -7.38 15.02 -19.50
CA VAL A 461 -7.40 13.58 -19.84
C VAL A 461 -6.00 12.99 -19.79
N ALA A 462 -5.05 13.62 -20.48
CA ALA A 462 -3.65 13.15 -20.52
C ALA A 462 -3.00 13.14 -19.13
N THR A 463 -3.38 14.06 -18.25
CA THR A 463 -2.90 14.10 -16.86
C THR A 463 -3.47 12.93 -16.04
N LEU A 464 -4.77 12.65 -16.14
CA LEU A 464 -5.41 11.54 -15.43
C LEU A 464 -4.88 10.18 -15.90
N MET A 465 -4.62 10.02 -17.21
CA MET A 465 -4.06 8.81 -17.81
C MET A 465 -2.62 8.49 -17.36
N ARG A 466 -1.91 9.42 -16.69
CA ARG A 466 -0.59 9.16 -16.06
C ARG A 466 -0.68 8.50 -14.67
N CYS A 467 -1.87 8.34 -14.11
CA CYS A 467 -2.08 7.92 -12.71
C CYS A 467 -2.99 6.69 -12.60
N THR A 468 -2.87 5.92 -11.52
CA THR A 468 -3.83 4.86 -11.16
C THR A 468 -5.16 5.50 -10.69
N PRO A 469 -6.31 5.28 -11.37
CA PRO A 469 -7.54 6.01 -11.08
C PRO A 469 -8.45 5.30 -10.06
N HIS A 470 -8.97 6.09 -9.12
CA HIS A 470 -9.97 5.72 -8.13
C HIS A 470 -11.22 6.60 -8.32
N TYR A 471 -12.40 6.09 -7.97
CA TYR A 471 -13.67 6.76 -8.33
C TYR A 471 -14.62 6.91 -7.15
N ILE A 472 -15.13 8.13 -6.98
CA ILE A 472 -16.22 8.46 -6.07
C ILE A 472 -17.40 9.01 -6.88
N ARG A 473 -18.57 8.40 -6.69
CA ARG A 473 -19.84 8.84 -7.29
C ARG A 473 -20.75 9.42 -6.20
N CYS A 474 -20.96 10.72 -6.27
CA CYS A 474 -21.77 11.50 -5.33
C CYS A 474 -23.22 11.61 -5.82
N ILE A 475 -24.17 11.35 -4.91
CA ILE A 475 -25.62 11.38 -5.16
C ILE A 475 -26.26 12.43 -4.25
N LYS A 476 -27.16 13.23 -4.84
CA LYS A 476 -27.99 14.22 -4.14
C LYS A 476 -29.38 13.59 -3.88
N PRO A 477 -29.77 13.29 -2.63
CA PRO A 477 -31.01 12.55 -2.36
C PRO A 477 -32.29 13.39 -2.51
N ASN A 478 -32.21 14.72 -2.46
CA ASN A 478 -33.32 15.65 -2.61
C ASN A 478 -32.85 17.04 -3.07
N GLU A 479 -33.74 17.83 -3.67
CA GLU A 479 -33.56 19.26 -3.97
C GLU A 479 -33.89 20.18 -2.79
N THR A 480 -34.68 19.71 -1.82
CA THR A 480 -35.05 20.49 -0.62
C THR A 480 -33.87 20.85 0.27
N LYS A 481 -32.70 20.21 0.07
CA LYS A 481 -31.46 20.31 0.85
C LYS A 481 -31.67 19.89 2.32
N ARG A 482 -32.67 19.03 2.60
CA ARG A 482 -33.04 18.60 3.96
C ARG A 482 -32.43 17.23 4.32
N PRO A 483 -32.00 17.02 5.58
CA PRO A 483 -31.55 15.71 6.03
C PRO A 483 -32.72 14.73 6.12
N ARG A 484 -32.46 13.46 5.77
CA ARG A 484 -33.42 12.34 5.80
C ARG A 484 -34.64 12.50 4.85
N ASP A 485 -34.59 13.45 3.92
CA ASP A 485 -35.56 13.63 2.82
C ASP A 485 -35.05 12.91 1.55
N TRP A 486 -35.94 12.39 0.69
CA TRP A 486 -35.58 11.44 -0.39
C TRP A 486 -36.54 11.46 -1.59
N GLU A 487 -36.02 11.87 -2.75
CA GLU A 487 -36.71 11.92 -4.04
C GLU A 487 -36.39 10.68 -4.89
N GLU A 488 -37.23 9.66 -4.78
CA GLU A 488 -37.04 8.33 -5.41
C GLU A 488 -36.72 8.40 -6.91
N ASN A 489 -37.53 9.13 -7.69
CA ASN A 489 -37.35 9.26 -9.14
C ASN A 489 -36.04 9.98 -9.49
N ARG A 490 -35.62 10.96 -8.66
CA ARG A 490 -34.37 11.70 -8.87
C ARG A 490 -33.15 10.83 -8.59
N VAL A 491 -33.20 9.99 -7.55
CA VAL A 491 -32.10 9.07 -7.26
C VAL A 491 -32.01 7.99 -8.33
N LYS A 492 -33.14 7.49 -8.87
CA LYS A 492 -33.13 6.57 -10.02
C LYS A 492 -32.47 7.17 -11.26
N HIS A 493 -32.80 8.42 -11.62
CA HIS A 493 -32.13 9.14 -12.71
C HIS A 493 -30.61 9.27 -12.48
N GLN A 494 -30.18 9.54 -11.25
CA GLN A 494 -28.75 9.57 -10.89
C GLN A 494 -28.09 8.19 -10.95
N VAL A 495 -28.77 7.11 -10.53
CA VAL A 495 -28.29 5.72 -10.64
C VAL A 495 -28.07 5.32 -12.10
N GLU A 496 -28.98 5.73 -12.99
CA GLU A 496 -28.90 5.52 -14.44
C GLU A 496 -27.73 6.30 -15.05
N TYR A 497 -27.68 7.64 -14.94
CA TYR A 497 -26.64 8.41 -15.63
C TYR A 497 -25.23 8.19 -15.05
N LEU A 498 -25.09 7.90 -13.76
CA LEU A 498 -23.77 7.55 -13.20
C LEU A 498 -23.28 6.17 -13.70
N GLY A 499 -24.13 5.41 -14.39
CA GLY A 499 -23.82 4.09 -14.95
C GLY A 499 -23.67 3.02 -13.88
N LEU A 500 -24.35 3.16 -12.74
CA LEU A 500 -24.12 2.29 -11.57
C LEU A 500 -24.61 0.86 -11.84
N LYS A 501 -25.73 0.71 -12.55
CA LYS A 501 -26.28 -0.57 -13.00
C LYS A 501 -25.27 -1.34 -13.87
N GLU A 502 -24.66 -0.66 -14.85
CA GLU A 502 -23.65 -1.21 -15.74
C GLU A 502 -22.34 -1.51 -15.00
N ASN A 503 -21.92 -0.64 -14.07
CA ASN A 503 -20.74 -0.87 -13.26
C ASN A 503 -20.88 -2.09 -12.34
N ILE A 504 -22.05 -2.27 -11.70
CA ILE A 504 -22.39 -3.48 -10.92
C ILE A 504 -22.38 -4.72 -11.82
N ARG A 505 -22.98 -4.65 -13.02
CA ARG A 505 -22.99 -5.77 -13.99
C ARG A 505 -21.56 -6.20 -14.35
N VAL A 506 -20.67 -5.26 -14.65
CA VAL A 506 -19.27 -5.57 -14.99
C VAL A 506 -18.52 -6.13 -13.78
N ARG A 507 -18.64 -5.50 -12.60
CA ARG A 507 -17.97 -5.99 -11.38
C ARG A 507 -18.48 -7.35 -10.88
N ARG A 508 -19.73 -7.72 -11.15
CA ARG A 508 -20.33 -9.01 -10.76
C ARG A 508 -20.10 -10.15 -11.76
N ALA A 509 -19.96 -9.84 -13.06
CA ALA A 509 -19.66 -10.84 -14.09
C ALA A 509 -18.16 -10.99 -14.38
N GLY A 510 -17.36 -10.01 -13.98
CA GLY A 510 -15.89 -10.06 -13.96
C GLY A 510 -15.34 -10.85 -12.78
N PHE A 511 -14.08 -10.56 -12.42
CA PHE A 511 -13.36 -11.22 -11.34
C PHE A 511 -12.92 -10.19 -10.30
N ALA A 512 -13.36 -10.37 -9.05
CA ALA A 512 -13.06 -9.43 -7.96
C ALA A 512 -11.57 -9.20 -7.71
N TYR A 513 -10.70 -10.16 -8.09
CA TYR A 513 -9.26 -10.02 -7.97
C TYR A 513 -8.51 -10.59 -9.16
N ARG A 514 -7.44 -9.90 -9.59
CA ARG A 514 -6.51 -10.38 -10.61
C ARG A 514 -5.08 -9.91 -10.37
N ARG A 515 -4.09 -10.77 -10.63
CA ARG A 515 -2.65 -10.45 -10.48
C ARG A 515 -1.81 -11.37 -11.39
N GLN A 516 -0.69 -10.86 -11.90
CA GLN A 516 0.32 -11.64 -12.64
C GLN A 516 0.84 -12.81 -11.80
N PHE A 517 1.12 -13.96 -12.43
CA PHE A 517 1.58 -15.15 -11.70
C PHE A 517 2.84 -14.89 -10.86
N ALA A 518 3.86 -14.20 -11.40
CA ALA A 518 5.04 -13.74 -10.65
C ALA A 518 4.70 -12.95 -9.38
N LYS A 519 3.91 -11.87 -9.50
CA LYS A 519 3.51 -11.01 -8.36
C LYS A 519 2.65 -11.79 -7.35
N PHE A 520 1.80 -12.72 -7.80
CA PHE A 520 1.01 -13.59 -6.93
C PHE A 520 1.89 -14.58 -6.16
N LEU A 521 2.79 -15.30 -6.85
CA LEU A 521 3.75 -16.22 -6.24
C LEU A 521 4.62 -15.50 -5.21
N GLN A 522 5.16 -14.32 -5.53
CA GLN A 522 5.97 -13.56 -4.59
C GLN A 522 5.20 -13.21 -3.29
N ARG A 523 3.90 -12.88 -3.39
CA ARG A 523 3.07 -12.56 -2.22
C ARG A 523 2.73 -13.81 -1.39
N TYR A 524 2.33 -14.90 -2.06
CA TYR A 524 1.69 -16.06 -1.44
C TYR A 524 2.61 -17.29 -1.28
N ALA A 525 3.85 -17.27 -1.76
CA ALA A 525 4.80 -18.38 -1.64
C ALA A 525 5.05 -18.86 -0.20
N ILE A 526 4.81 -17.99 0.80
CA ILE A 526 4.91 -18.30 2.23
C ILE A 526 3.88 -19.34 2.73
N LEU A 527 2.82 -19.60 1.94
CA LEU A 527 1.76 -20.54 2.32
C LEU A 527 2.24 -22.00 2.38
N THR A 528 3.08 -22.46 1.45
CA THR A 528 3.50 -23.87 1.35
C THR A 528 5.02 -24.05 1.38
N PRO A 529 5.54 -25.17 1.93
CA PRO A 529 6.98 -25.46 1.93
C PRO A 529 7.58 -25.61 0.52
N GLU A 530 6.78 -25.95 -0.49
CA GLU A 530 7.24 -26.19 -1.86
C GLU A 530 7.45 -24.86 -2.62
N THR A 531 6.67 -23.83 -2.29
CA THR A 531 6.83 -22.48 -2.86
C THR A 531 7.80 -21.60 -2.07
N TRP A 532 7.96 -21.84 -0.77
CA TRP A 532 8.87 -21.05 0.08
C TRP A 532 10.32 -21.57 0.04
N PRO A 533 11.35 -20.71 -0.04
CA PRO A 533 11.32 -19.26 -0.16
C PRO A 533 11.20 -18.74 -1.59
N ARG A 534 11.29 -19.61 -2.61
CA ARG A 534 11.10 -19.26 -4.02
C ARG A 534 10.71 -20.49 -4.83
N TRP A 535 9.60 -20.41 -5.55
CA TRP A 535 9.21 -21.39 -6.56
C TRP A 535 10.25 -21.47 -7.69
N ARG A 536 10.37 -22.65 -8.33
CA ARG A 536 11.39 -22.95 -9.36
C ARG A 536 10.84 -23.59 -10.64
N GLY A 537 9.55 -23.89 -10.68
CA GLY A 537 8.88 -24.39 -11.88
C GLY A 537 8.23 -23.24 -12.67
N ASP A 538 7.36 -23.61 -13.61
CA ASP A 538 6.47 -22.67 -14.30
C ASP A 538 5.57 -21.90 -13.32
N GLU A 539 5.35 -20.61 -13.57
CA GLU A 539 4.61 -19.74 -12.64
C GLU A 539 3.13 -20.11 -12.55
N ARG A 540 2.50 -20.51 -13.66
CA ARG A 540 1.08 -20.90 -13.72
C ARG A 540 0.85 -22.17 -12.88
N GLN A 541 1.76 -23.14 -12.95
CA GLN A 541 1.78 -24.32 -12.07
C GLN A 541 1.98 -23.96 -10.59
N GLY A 542 2.90 -23.03 -10.29
CA GLY A 542 3.15 -22.58 -8.92
C GLY A 542 1.92 -21.91 -8.28
N VAL A 543 1.22 -21.06 -9.02
CA VAL A 543 -0.05 -20.47 -8.56
C VAL A 543 -1.12 -21.56 -8.41
N GLN A 544 -1.24 -22.51 -9.34
CA GLN A 544 -2.21 -23.60 -9.22
C GLN A 544 -1.94 -24.51 -8.00
N HIS A 545 -0.68 -24.70 -7.59
CA HIS A 545 -0.32 -25.37 -6.33
C HIS A 545 -0.83 -24.59 -5.11
N LEU A 546 -0.59 -23.26 -5.07
CA LEU A 546 -1.04 -22.40 -3.97
C LEU A 546 -2.57 -22.41 -3.79
N LEU A 547 -3.33 -22.26 -4.89
CA LEU A 547 -4.79 -22.24 -4.83
C LEU A 547 -5.37 -23.58 -4.30
N ARG A 548 -4.81 -24.71 -4.77
CA ARG A 548 -5.16 -26.05 -4.26
C ARG A 548 -4.81 -26.23 -2.78
N ALA A 549 -3.65 -25.72 -2.34
CA ALA A 549 -3.21 -25.84 -0.95
C ALA A 549 -4.05 -25.02 0.05
N VAL A 550 -4.88 -24.08 -0.45
CA VAL A 550 -5.87 -23.31 0.33
C VAL A 550 -7.30 -23.84 0.11
N ASN A 551 -7.46 -24.98 -0.59
CA ASN A 551 -8.74 -25.59 -0.95
C ASN A 551 -9.68 -24.68 -1.76
N MET A 552 -9.15 -23.76 -2.58
CA MET A 552 -9.98 -22.94 -3.47
C MET A 552 -10.56 -23.79 -4.61
N GLU A 553 -11.88 -23.75 -4.79
CA GLU A 553 -12.57 -24.60 -5.76
C GLU A 553 -12.36 -24.12 -7.21
N PRO A 554 -12.31 -25.02 -8.22
CA PRO A 554 -11.95 -24.66 -9.60
C PRO A 554 -12.93 -23.74 -10.34
N ASP A 555 -14.13 -23.50 -9.79
CA ASP A 555 -15.10 -22.55 -10.31
C ASP A 555 -14.92 -21.15 -9.70
N GLN A 556 -14.31 -21.03 -8.52
CA GLN A 556 -14.04 -19.76 -7.83
C GLN A 556 -12.92 -18.94 -8.51
N TYR A 557 -12.15 -19.54 -9.42
CA TYR A 557 -11.06 -18.87 -10.15
C TYR A 557 -10.97 -19.29 -11.62
N GLN A 558 -10.26 -18.49 -12.43
CA GLN A 558 -9.77 -18.87 -13.76
C GLN A 558 -8.28 -18.52 -13.89
N MET A 559 -7.57 -19.28 -14.73
CA MET A 559 -6.14 -19.10 -14.99
C MET A 559 -5.96 -18.57 -16.41
N GLY A 560 -5.57 -17.31 -16.55
CA GLY A 560 -5.30 -16.68 -17.84
C GLY A 560 -3.99 -17.16 -18.48
N SER A 561 -3.46 -16.34 -19.40
CA SER A 561 -2.18 -16.55 -20.06
C SER A 561 -1.00 -16.09 -19.20
N THR A 562 -1.14 -14.98 -18.46
CA THR A 562 -0.13 -14.43 -17.55
C THR A 562 -0.64 -14.11 -16.13
N LYS A 563 -1.96 -14.08 -15.93
CA LYS A 563 -2.61 -13.68 -14.67
C LYS A 563 -3.54 -14.76 -14.11
N VAL A 564 -3.64 -14.80 -12.78
CA VAL A 564 -4.71 -15.50 -12.06
C VAL A 564 -5.86 -14.54 -11.81
N PHE A 565 -7.08 -15.04 -11.96
CA PHE A 565 -8.32 -14.30 -11.76
C PHE A 565 -9.20 -15.04 -10.75
N VAL A 566 -9.57 -14.41 -9.65
CA VAL A 566 -10.43 -14.97 -8.60
C VAL A 566 -11.77 -14.23 -8.64
N LYS A 567 -12.87 -14.98 -8.74
CA LYS A 567 -14.23 -14.42 -8.92
C LYS A 567 -14.72 -13.73 -7.67
N ASN A 568 -14.67 -14.45 -6.55
CA ASN A 568 -15.35 -14.09 -5.31
C ASN A 568 -14.37 -13.42 -4.34
N PRO A 569 -14.70 -12.27 -3.73
CA PRO A 569 -13.85 -11.63 -2.72
C PRO A 569 -13.49 -12.55 -1.55
N GLU A 570 -14.43 -13.39 -1.11
CA GLU A 570 -14.27 -14.33 0.02
C GLU A 570 -13.12 -15.32 -0.22
N SER A 571 -12.94 -15.78 -1.46
CA SER A 571 -11.85 -16.66 -1.85
C SER A 571 -10.48 -15.97 -1.80
N LEU A 572 -10.42 -14.65 -1.99
CA LEU A 572 -9.20 -13.85 -1.75
C LEU A 572 -8.95 -13.65 -0.25
N PHE A 573 -9.99 -13.40 0.55
CA PHE A 573 -9.84 -13.17 1.99
C PHE A 573 -9.27 -14.41 2.69
N LEU A 574 -9.70 -15.61 2.28
CA LEU A 574 -9.12 -16.88 2.75
C LEU A 574 -7.62 -17.02 2.41
N LEU A 575 -7.18 -16.57 1.23
CA LEU A 575 -5.76 -16.55 0.84
C LEU A 575 -4.91 -15.64 1.73
N GLU A 576 -5.43 -14.45 2.07
CA GLU A 576 -4.73 -13.49 2.94
C GLU A 576 -4.73 -13.94 4.41
N GLU A 577 -5.86 -14.43 4.94
CA GLU A 577 -5.91 -14.89 6.33
C GLU A 577 -4.97 -16.08 6.59
N VAL A 578 -4.94 -17.06 5.68
CA VAL A 578 -4.01 -18.21 5.79
C VAL A 578 -2.55 -17.75 5.60
N ARG A 579 -2.31 -16.64 4.89
CA ARG A 579 -0.99 -16.01 4.74
C ARG A 579 -0.55 -15.30 6.02
N GLU A 580 -1.41 -14.51 6.65
CA GLU A 580 -1.12 -13.81 7.91
C GLU A 580 -0.80 -14.79 9.04
N ARG A 581 -1.58 -15.87 9.16
CA ARG A 581 -1.36 -16.96 10.13
C ARG A 581 0.04 -17.59 10.01
N LYS A 582 0.77 -17.44 8.90
CA LYS A 582 2.17 -17.90 8.75
C LYS A 582 3.18 -16.96 9.43
N PHE A 583 2.91 -15.66 9.52
CA PHE A 583 3.91 -14.67 9.96
C PHE A 583 4.36 -14.92 11.41
N ASP A 584 3.47 -15.30 12.32
CA ASP A 584 3.84 -15.64 13.71
C ASP A 584 4.83 -16.82 13.76
N GLY A 585 4.63 -17.86 12.93
CA GLY A 585 5.57 -18.98 12.83
C GLY A 585 6.99 -18.58 12.39
N PHE A 586 7.09 -17.66 11.42
CA PHE A 586 8.37 -17.11 10.98
C PHE A 586 8.96 -16.13 12.00
N ALA A 587 8.14 -15.28 12.64
CA ALA A 587 8.56 -14.37 13.70
C ALA A 587 9.13 -15.15 14.91
N ARG A 588 8.46 -16.21 15.38
CA ARG A 588 8.98 -17.11 16.42
C ARG A 588 10.28 -17.78 16.01
N THR A 589 10.45 -18.13 14.74
CA THR A 589 11.69 -18.70 14.20
C THR A 589 12.84 -17.70 14.24
N ILE A 590 12.62 -16.46 13.81
CA ILE A 590 13.59 -15.35 13.88
C ILE A 590 13.93 -15.04 15.35
N GLN A 591 12.93 -14.91 16.22
CA GLN A 591 13.14 -14.71 17.67
C GLN A 591 13.97 -15.83 18.30
N LYS A 592 13.73 -17.10 17.94
CA LYS A 592 14.49 -18.25 18.44
C LYS A 592 15.94 -18.22 17.95
N ALA A 593 16.17 -17.86 16.69
CA ALA A 593 17.52 -17.68 16.13
C ALA A 593 18.27 -16.52 16.82
N TRP A 594 17.60 -15.37 17.01
CA TRP A 594 18.17 -14.20 17.68
C TRP A 594 18.50 -14.46 19.15
N ARG A 595 17.55 -15.01 19.93
CA ARG A 595 17.77 -15.40 21.34
C ARG A 595 18.95 -16.37 21.46
N ARG A 596 19.08 -17.33 20.53
CA ARG A 596 20.25 -18.23 20.47
C ARG A 596 21.55 -17.49 20.14
N HIS A 597 21.55 -16.57 19.18
CA HIS A 597 22.73 -15.79 18.82
C HIS A 597 23.23 -14.95 19.99
N VAL A 598 22.33 -14.19 20.65
CA VAL A 598 22.64 -13.38 21.84
C VAL A 598 23.15 -14.26 22.99
N ALA A 599 22.53 -15.42 23.24
CA ALA A 599 23.01 -16.35 24.27
C ALA A 599 24.42 -16.90 23.98
N VAL A 600 24.70 -17.26 22.72
CA VAL A 600 26.05 -17.72 22.31
C VAL A 600 27.08 -16.59 22.42
N ARG A 601 26.75 -15.36 21.99
CA ARG A 601 27.63 -14.19 22.13
C ARG A 601 27.99 -13.90 23.58
N LYS A 602 26.99 -13.81 24.46
CA LYS A 602 27.19 -13.61 25.90
C LYS A 602 28.03 -14.72 26.55
N TYR A 603 27.89 -15.95 26.06
CA TYR A 603 28.68 -17.09 26.51
C TYR A 603 30.14 -17.04 26.02
N GLU A 604 30.38 -16.63 24.78
CA GLU A 604 31.72 -16.37 24.26
C GLU A 604 32.42 -15.24 25.05
N GLU A 605 31.70 -14.17 25.38
CA GLU A 605 32.17 -13.04 26.19
C GLU A 605 32.61 -13.49 27.59
N MET A 606 31.74 -14.20 28.33
CA MET A 606 32.09 -14.74 29.66
C MET A 606 33.29 -15.72 29.60
N ARG A 607 33.47 -16.46 28.50
CA ARG A 607 34.62 -17.35 28.29
C ARG A 607 35.91 -16.58 27.98
N GLU A 608 35.81 -15.44 27.29
CA GLU A 608 36.95 -14.56 27.02
C GLU A 608 37.35 -13.74 28.26
N GLU A 609 36.40 -13.18 29.00
CA GLU A 609 36.58 -12.60 30.35
C GLU A 609 37.39 -13.57 31.24
N ALA A 610 36.90 -14.80 31.40
CA ALA A 610 37.51 -15.83 32.24
C ALA A 610 38.92 -16.25 31.79
N SER A 611 39.22 -16.17 30.50
CA SER A 611 40.56 -16.45 29.99
C SER A 611 41.51 -15.27 30.17
N ASN A 612 41.04 -14.03 30.04
CA ASN A 612 41.85 -12.83 30.21
C ASN A 612 42.36 -12.67 31.66
N ILE A 613 41.60 -13.14 32.66
CA ILE A 613 42.01 -13.19 34.07
C ILE A 613 43.35 -13.95 34.28
N LEU A 614 43.60 -15.00 33.50
CA LEU A 614 44.77 -15.88 33.61
C LEU A 614 45.84 -15.64 32.53
N LEU A 615 45.51 -14.86 31.50
CA LEU A 615 46.36 -14.59 30.33
C LEU A 615 47.69 -13.96 30.74
N ASN A 616 48.78 -14.42 30.11
CA ASN A 616 50.19 -14.11 30.39
C ASN A 616 50.68 -14.45 31.81
N LYS A 617 49.79 -14.83 32.75
CA LYS A 617 50.12 -15.12 34.16
C LYS A 617 50.26 -16.61 34.46
N LYS A 618 49.44 -17.47 33.84
CA LYS A 618 49.42 -18.93 34.11
C LYS A 618 49.32 -19.77 32.83
N GLU A 619 50.10 -20.86 32.77
CA GLU A 619 50.04 -21.86 31.70
C GLU A 619 48.65 -22.51 31.64
N ARG A 620 48.24 -22.98 30.44
CA ARG A 620 46.87 -23.50 30.22
C ARG A 620 46.93 -24.99 29.89
N ARG A 621 46.16 -25.83 30.59
CA ARG A 621 45.95 -27.21 30.12
C ARG A 621 45.21 -27.21 28.80
N ARG A 622 45.61 -28.11 27.90
CA ARG A 622 45.01 -28.31 26.57
C ARG A 622 43.48 -28.44 26.63
N ASN A 623 42.99 -29.21 27.62
CA ASN A 623 41.56 -29.48 27.80
C ASN A 623 40.80 -28.40 28.60
N SER A 624 41.49 -27.40 29.15
CA SER A 624 40.86 -26.31 29.95
C SER A 624 40.49 -25.10 29.08
N ILE A 625 41.32 -24.77 28.08
CA ILE A 625 41.22 -23.50 27.34
C ILE A 625 39.95 -23.35 26.49
N ASN A 626 39.37 -24.48 26.05
CA ASN A 626 38.16 -24.53 25.23
C ASN A 626 37.01 -25.31 25.90
N ARG A 627 37.10 -25.63 27.20
CA ARG A 627 36.00 -26.31 27.89
C ARG A 627 34.78 -25.39 27.98
N ASN A 628 33.60 -25.98 27.89
CA ASN A 628 32.36 -25.32 28.26
C ASN A 628 32.29 -25.09 29.78
N PHE A 629 31.73 -23.95 30.15
CA PHE A 629 31.23 -23.63 31.48
C PHE A 629 29.78 -24.12 31.60
N VAL A 630 29.43 -24.68 32.76
CA VAL A 630 28.11 -25.26 33.10
C VAL A 630 27.55 -24.65 34.39
N GLY A 631 28.42 -24.11 35.26
CA GLY A 631 28.05 -23.69 36.61
C GLY A 631 27.89 -24.90 37.53
N ASP A 632 26.76 -25.58 37.49
CA ASP A 632 26.47 -26.72 38.36
C ASP A 632 27.02 -28.05 37.81
N TYR A 633 28.08 -28.56 38.45
CA TYR A 633 28.64 -29.89 38.19
C TYR A 633 28.30 -30.93 39.27
N LEU A 634 27.44 -30.59 40.24
CA LEU A 634 26.94 -31.52 41.27
C LEU A 634 25.54 -32.05 40.95
N GLY A 635 24.73 -31.30 40.19
CA GLY A 635 23.33 -31.61 39.93
C GLY A 635 22.46 -31.27 41.15
N LEU A 636 22.53 -30.02 41.63
CA LEU A 636 21.85 -29.58 42.85
C LEU A 636 20.33 -29.60 42.75
N GLU A 637 19.74 -29.64 41.55
CA GLU A 637 18.30 -29.87 41.38
C GLU A 637 17.86 -31.28 41.85
N GLU A 638 18.74 -32.27 41.75
CA GLU A 638 18.51 -33.66 42.19
C GLU A 638 19.06 -33.94 43.61
N ARG A 639 19.55 -32.91 44.33
CA ARG A 639 20.22 -33.05 45.65
C ARG A 639 19.67 -32.09 46.72
N PRO A 640 18.47 -32.33 47.28
CA PRO A 640 17.89 -31.49 48.32
C PRO A 640 18.77 -31.39 49.59
N GLU A 641 19.59 -32.40 49.87
CA GLU A 641 20.51 -32.49 51.02
C GLU A 641 21.65 -31.48 50.94
N LEU A 642 21.98 -30.98 49.74
CA LEU A 642 22.91 -29.86 49.56
C LEU A 642 22.18 -28.52 49.52
N ARG A 643 20.97 -28.46 48.95
CA ARG A 643 20.16 -27.22 48.88
C ARG A 643 19.75 -26.68 50.25
N GLN A 644 19.59 -27.54 51.27
CA GLN A 644 19.21 -27.11 52.63
C GLN A 644 20.18 -26.10 53.28
N PHE A 645 21.44 -26.05 52.83
CA PHE A 645 22.44 -25.10 53.36
C PHE A 645 22.40 -23.71 52.67
N LEU A 646 21.61 -23.56 51.61
CA LEU A 646 21.49 -22.33 50.82
C LEU A 646 20.24 -21.53 51.23
N GLY A 647 20.20 -20.24 50.89
CA GLY A 647 19.02 -19.42 51.12
C GLY A 647 17.79 -19.86 50.30
N LYS A 648 16.58 -19.59 50.79
CA LYS A 648 15.34 -19.83 50.02
C LYS A 648 15.40 -19.07 48.68
N ARG A 649 15.32 -19.81 47.56
CA ARG A 649 15.49 -19.31 46.18
C ARG A 649 16.85 -18.63 45.91
N GLU A 650 17.90 -18.92 46.69
CA GLU A 650 19.24 -18.43 46.40
C GLU A 650 19.77 -19.07 45.10
N ARG A 651 20.19 -18.24 44.16
CA ARG A 651 20.77 -18.68 42.89
C ARG A 651 22.18 -19.23 43.12
N VAL A 652 22.45 -20.41 42.57
CA VAL A 652 23.81 -20.95 42.42
C VAL A 652 24.37 -20.47 41.08
N ASP A 653 25.62 -20.04 41.07
CA ASP A 653 26.38 -19.73 39.85
C ASP A 653 27.42 -20.80 39.53
N PHE A 654 27.92 -21.53 40.53
CA PHE A 654 28.86 -22.64 40.34
C PHE A 654 28.79 -23.68 41.47
N ALA A 655 28.97 -24.96 41.15
CA ALA A 655 29.07 -26.05 42.13
C ALA A 655 30.00 -27.18 41.65
N ASP A 656 30.94 -27.66 42.47
CA ASP A 656 31.93 -28.71 42.12
C ASP A 656 32.42 -29.53 43.35
N SER A 657 32.88 -30.76 43.14
CA SER A 657 33.41 -31.67 44.17
C SER A 657 34.95 -31.59 44.28
N VAL A 658 35.41 -30.47 44.81
CA VAL A 658 36.83 -30.10 44.95
C VAL A 658 37.61 -30.98 45.92
N THR A 659 38.93 -31.05 45.76
CA THR A 659 39.83 -31.60 46.78
C THR A 659 40.33 -30.46 47.67
N LYS A 660 40.07 -30.51 48.97
CA LYS A 660 40.68 -29.61 49.96
C LYS A 660 41.85 -30.30 50.65
N TYR A 661 42.92 -29.56 50.88
CA TYR A 661 44.11 -30.05 51.58
C TYR A 661 44.15 -29.53 53.03
N ASP A 662 44.61 -30.38 53.96
CA ASP A 662 44.71 -30.05 55.38
C ASP A 662 46.10 -29.52 55.81
N ARG A 663 46.30 -29.31 57.11
CA ARG A 663 47.56 -28.82 57.71
C ARG A 663 48.77 -29.76 57.58
N ARG A 664 48.55 -30.99 57.09
CA ARG A 664 49.52 -32.05 56.77
C ARG A 664 49.53 -32.38 55.27
N PHE A 665 48.85 -31.57 54.44
CA PHE A 665 48.60 -31.79 53.02
C PHE A 665 47.86 -33.09 52.69
N LYS A 666 47.06 -33.63 53.62
CA LYS A 666 46.17 -34.75 53.31
C LYS A 666 45.00 -34.26 52.45
N PRO A 667 44.69 -34.91 51.31
CA PRO A 667 43.54 -34.56 50.49
C PRO A 667 42.23 -35.03 51.14
N ILE A 668 41.21 -34.19 51.08
CA ILE A 668 39.86 -34.43 51.62
C ILE A 668 38.83 -33.86 50.63
N LYS A 669 37.89 -34.69 50.17
CA LYS A 669 36.82 -34.19 49.28
C LYS A 669 35.84 -33.27 50.01
N ARG A 670 35.45 -32.20 49.32
CA ARG A 670 34.48 -31.19 49.75
C ARG A 670 33.66 -30.78 48.54
N ASP A 671 32.40 -30.45 48.77
CA ASP A 671 31.56 -29.85 47.74
C ASP A 671 31.61 -28.33 47.94
N LEU A 672 31.91 -27.61 46.85
CA LEU A 672 32.13 -26.17 46.83
C LEU A 672 31.02 -25.53 46.00
N ILE A 673 30.22 -24.64 46.60
CA ILE A 673 29.11 -23.95 45.94
C ILE A 673 29.34 -22.44 46.03
N LEU A 674 29.17 -21.74 44.90
CA LEU A 674 29.22 -20.28 44.79
C LEU A 674 27.82 -19.73 44.47
N THR A 675 27.39 -18.75 45.24
CA THR A 675 26.20 -17.93 44.98
C THR A 675 26.62 -16.47 44.78
N PRO A 676 25.72 -15.54 44.38
CA PRO A 676 26.00 -14.11 44.37
C PRO A 676 26.33 -13.49 45.74
N LYS A 677 26.24 -14.24 46.86
CA LYS A 677 26.48 -13.75 48.22
C LYS A 677 27.62 -14.47 48.93
N CYS A 678 27.73 -15.79 48.78
CA CYS A 678 28.65 -16.58 49.61
C CYS A 678 29.31 -17.73 48.84
N VAL A 679 30.48 -18.12 49.32
CA VAL A 679 31.12 -19.41 49.04
C VAL A 679 30.79 -20.38 50.16
N TYR A 680 30.12 -21.48 49.83
CA TYR A 680 29.80 -22.57 50.74
C TYR A 680 30.75 -23.74 50.52
N VAL A 681 31.29 -24.30 51.61
CA VAL A 681 32.14 -25.49 51.61
C VAL A 681 31.48 -26.55 52.47
N ILE A 682 30.93 -27.58 51.82
CA ILE A 682 30.22 -28.69 52.47
C ILE A 682 31.18 -29.89 52.53
N GLY A 683 31.10 -30.67 53.62
CA GLY A 683 31.84 -31.92 53.78
C GLY A 683 30.94 -33.03 54.29
N ARG A 684 31.42 -34.27 54.18
CA ARG A 684 30.70 -35.46 54.61
C ARG A 684 31.28 -36.02 55.90
N GLU A 685 30.44 -36.33 56.88
CA GLU A 685 30.85 -36.90 58.17
C GLU A 685 29.89 -38.01 58.62
N LYS A 686 30.39 -38.93 59.46
CA LYS A 686 29.53 -39.96 60.05
C LYS A 686 28.80 -39.43 61.28
N VAL A 687 27.48 -39.62 61.32
CA VAL A 687 26.63 -39.31 62.49
C VAL A 687 27.12 -40.11 63.70
N LYS A 688 27.42 -39.43 64.81
CA LYS A 688 28.08 -40.02 66.00
C LYS A 688 27.12 -40.45 67.12
N LYS A 689 25.90 -39.91 67.14
CA LYS A 689 24.85 -40.11 68.16
C LYS A 689 23.47 -40.07 67.48
N GLY A 690 22.45 -40.67 68.10
CA GLY A 690 21.09 -40.76 67.54
C GLY A 690 20.83 -42.03 66.72
N PRO A 691 19.62 -42.23 66.19
CA PRO A 691 19.23 -43.45 65.45
C PRO A 691 19.99 -43.62 64.14
N GLU A 692 20.42 -42.53 63.50
CA GLU A 692 21.19 -42.52 62.25
C GLU A 692 22.70 -42.81 62.44
N LYS A 693 23.13 -43.20 63.66
CA LYS A 693 24.53 -43.39 64.03
C LYS A 693 25.27 -44.31 63.03
N GLY A 694 26.29 -43.75 62.37
CA GLY A 694 27.12 -44.43 61.38
C GLY A 694 26.78 -44.10 59.93
N GLN A 695 25.58 -43.57 59.64
CA GLN A 695 25.26 -42.97 58.34
C GLN A 695 26.17 -41.77 58.06
N VAL A 696 26.39 -41.47 56.77
CA VAL A 696 27.21 -40.34 56.32
C VAL A 696 26.27 -39.21 55.93
N CYS A 697 26.38 -38.06 56.58
CA CYS A 697 25.61 -36.86 56.28
C CYS A 697 26.49 -35.72 55.78
N GLU A 698 25.91 -34.89 54.91
CA GLU A 698 26.42 -33.59 54.51
C GLU A 698 26.39 -32.62 55.70
N VAL A 699 27.49 -31.89 55.89
CA VAL A 699 27.66 -30.90 56.96
C VAL A 699 28.38 -29.68 56.40
N LEU A 700 27.77 -28.51 56.53
CA LEU A 700 28.39 -27.22 56.19
C LEU A 700 29.67 -27.02 57.01
N LYS A 701 30.83 -26.95 56.35
CA LYS A 701 32.15 -26.75 57.00
C LYS A 701 32.68 -25.34 56.91
N LYS A 702 32.18 -24.54 55.96
CA LYS A 702 32.42 -23.10 55.88
C LYS A 702 31.29 -22.44 55.10
N LYS A 703 30.84 -21.28 55.56
CA LYS A 703 30.15 -20.28 54.74
C LYS A 703 31.02 -19.03 54.81
N VAL A 704 31.40 -18.51 53.66
CA VAL A 704 32.29 -17.35 53.52
C VAL A 704 31.51 -16.30 52.76
N ASP A 705 31.30 -15.13 53.35
CA ASP A 705 30.74 -14.03 52.59
C ASP A 705 31.74 -13.57 51.52
N ILE A 706 31.26 -13.23 50.33
CA ILE A 706 32.12 -12.79 49.24
C ILE A 706 32.88 -11.52 49.63
N GLN A 707 32.28 -10.61 50.40
CA GLN A 707 32.95 -9.38 50.84
C GLN A 707 34.14 -9.64 51.80
N ALA A 708 34.15 -10.78 52.50
CA ALA A 708 35.20 -11.23 53.42
C ALA A 708 36.35 -12.00 52.75
N LEU A 709 36.41 -11.98 51.42
CA LEU A 709 37.51 -12.55 50.65
C LEU A 709 38.64 -11.53 50.46
N ARG A 710 39.87 -11.96 50.73
CA ARG A 710 41.08 -11.12 50.58
C ARG A 710 41.74 -11.25 49.21
N GLY A 711 41.49 -12.37 48.52
CA GLY A 711 42.06 -12.66 47.20
C GLY A 711 42.09 -14.15 46.87
N VAL A 712 42.74 -14.49 45.75
CA VAL A 712 43.07 -15.89 45.38
C VAL A 712 44.54 -15.97 44.96
N SER A 713 45.24 -17.02 45.40
CA SER A 713 46.58 -17.34 44.90
C SER A 713 46.58 -18.55 43.97
N LEU A 714 47.39 -18.47 42.92
CA LEU A 714 47.54 -19.46 41.85
C LEU A 714 49.02 -19.65 41.53
N SER A 715 49.45 -20.87 41.16
CA SER A 715 50.80 -21.04 40.59
C SER A 715 50.86 -20.45 39.17
N THR A 716 52.04 -20.35 38.54
CA THR A 716 52.14 -19.98 37.13
C THR A 716 52.10 -21.17 36.16
N ARG A 717 52.09 -22.42 36.66
CA ARG A 717 52.04 -23.70 35.91
C ARG A 717 50.64 -24.13 35.49
N GLN A 718 50.50 -25.22 34.74
CA GLN A 718 49.21 -25.67 34.19
C GLN A 718 48.26 -26.44 35.14
N ASP A 719 48.60 -26.54 36.44
CA ASP A 719 47.87 -27.31 37.47
C ASP A 719 46.40 -26.89 37.75
N ASP A 720 45.73 -27.63 38.64
CA ASP A 720 44.37 -27.38 39.18
C ASP A 720 44.30 -26.74 40.58
N PHE A 721 45.44 -26.35 41.15
CA PHE A 721 45.51 -25.81 42.51
C PHE A 721 45.21 -24.31 42.62
N PHE A 722 44.54 -23.91 43.70
CA PHE A 722 44.34 -22.52 44.09
C PHE A 722 44.22 -22.39 45.61
N ILE A 723 44.49 -21.19 46.13
CA ILE A 723 44.30 -20.86 47.55
C ILE A 723 43.29 -19.73 47.62
N LEU A 724 42.13 -20.00 48.21
CA LEU A 724 41.16 -18.95 48.56
C LEU A 724 41.67 -18.24 49.82
N GLN A 725 41.93 -16.94 49.73
CA GLN A 725 42.43 -16.15 50.85
C GLN A 725 41.27 -15.52 51.63
N GLU A 726 41.24 -15.76 52.93
CA GLU A 726 40.10 -15.47 53.81
C GLU A 726 40.63 -14.92 55.14
N ASP A 727 39.83 -14.18 55.92
CA ASP A 727 40.31 -13.51 57.14
C ASP A 727 40.78 -14.47 58.23
N ALA A 728 40.00 -15.51 58.52
CA ALA A 728 40.25 -16.43 59.64
C ALA A 728 41.32 -17.50 59.36
N ALA A 729 41.24 -18.15 58.19
CA ALA A 729 42.19 -19.16 57.73
C ALA A 729 41.93 -19.46 56.25
N ASP A 730 42.99 -19.57 55.46
CA ASP A 730 42.92 -19.70 54.01
C ASP A 730 42.61 -21.16 53.59
N SER A 731 42.00 -21.35 52.42
CA SER A 731 41.59 -22.68 51.93
C SER A 731 42.39 -23.09 50.69
N PHE A 732 43.34 -24.02 50.86
CA PHE A 732 44.07 -24.65 49.75
C PHE A 732 43.22 -25.76 49.10
N LEU A 733 42.94 -25.58 47.81
CA LEU A 733 41.94 -26.30 47.03
C LEU A 733 42.49 -26.74 45.66
N GLU A 734 41.90 -27.79 45.10
CA GLU A 734 42.16 -28.33 43.77
C GLU A 734 40.83 -28.54 43.03
N SER A 735 40.70 -27.99 41.84
CA SER A 735 39.54 -28.15 40.96
C SER A 735 39.93 -28.05 39.49
N VAL A 736 39.55 -29.06 38.69
CA VAL A 736 39.62 -29.05 37.21
C VAL A 736 38.79 -27.89 36.62
N PHE A 737 37.83 -27.38 37.39
CA PHE A 737 36.92 -26.31 36.99
C PHE A 737 37.39 -24.92 37.43
N LYS A 738 38.55 -24.76 38.09
CA LYS A 738 38.95 -23.50 38.73
C LYS A 738 38.97 -22.22 37.86
N THR A 739 39.15 -22.32 36.54
CA THR A 739 39.10 -21.11 35.66
C THR A 739 37.71 -20.47 35.72
N GLU A 740 36.67 -21.30 35.75
CA GLU A 740 35.26 -20.90 35.79
C GLU A 740 34.90 -20.39 37.19
N PHE A 741 35.24 -21.15 38.24
CA PHE A 741 35.06 -20.73 39.63
C PHE A 741 35.74 -19.39 39.92
N VAL A 742 37.02 -19.21 39.59
CA VAL A 742 37.75 -17.95 39.86
C VAL A 742 37.17 -16.80 39.04
N SER A 743 36.75 -17.02 37.78
CA SER A 743 36.13 -15.95 36.99
C SER A 743 34.80 -15.49 37.57
N LEU A 744 33.93 -16.43 37.97
CA LEU A 744 32.64 -16.12 38.59
C LEU A 744 32.85 -15.47 39.97
N LEU A 745 33.84 -15.94 40.74
CA LEU A 745 34.19 -15.37 42.04
C LEU A 745 34.70 -13.93 41.94
N CYS A 746 35.61 -13.64 40.99
CA CYS A 746 36.07 -12.27 40.72
C CYS A 746 34.88 -11.37 40.34
N LYS A 747 33.99 -11.83 39.46
CA LYS A 747 32.82 -11.08 39.02
C LYS A 747 31.85 -10.78 40.16
N ARG A 748 31.49 -11.77 40.99
CA ARG A 748 30.63 -11.55 42.16
C ARG A 748 31.29 -10.69 43.23
N PHE A 749 32.61 -10.77 43.41
CA PHE A 749 33.34 -9.88 44.32
C PHE A 749 33.32 -8.42 43.85
N GLU A 750 33.53 -8.20 42.56
CA GLU A 750 33.48 -6.87 41.95
C GLU A 750 32.08 -6.27 41.99
N GLU A 751 31.05 -7.05 41.67
CA GLU A 751 29.63 -6.67 41.85
C GLU A 751 29.30 -6.34 43.32
N ALA A 752 29.79 -7.13 44.28
CA ALA A 752 29.47 -6.98 45.71
C ALA A 752 30.32 -5.93 46.46
N THR A 753 31.47 -5.51 45.92
CA THR A 753 32.40 -4.60 46.63
C THR A 753 32.89 -3.41 45.79
N ARG A 754 32.54 -3.34 44.50
CA ARG A 754 33.00 -2.31 43.53
C ARG A 754 34.54 -2.20 43.38
N ARG A 755 35.26 -3.27 43.71
CA ARG A 755 36.72 -3.42 43.53
C ARG A 755 37.06 -4.80 42.97
N PRO A 756 38.11 -4.96 42.14
CA PRO A 756 38.52 -6.26 41.64
C PRO A 756 39.10 -7.14 42.77
N LEU A 757 38.85 -8.45 42.71
CA LEU A 757 39.42 -9.42 43.65
C LEU A 757 40.94 -9.57 43.42
N PRO A 758 41.81 -9.39 44.44
CA PRO A 758 43.25 -9.54 44.25
C PRO A 758 43.66 -10.96 43.83
N LEU A 759 44.35 -11.09 42.71
CA LEU A 759 44.85 -12.35 42.18
C LEU A 759 46.39 -12.39 42.18
N THR A 760 46.96 -13.33 42.91
CA THR A 760 48.41 -13.49 43.08
C THR A 760 48.92 -14.73 42.35
N PHE A 761 50.03 -14.57 41.62
CA PHE A 761 50.60 -15.61 40.75
C PHE A 761 52.07 -15.85 41.11
N SER A 762 52.39 -17.02 41.64
CA SER A 762 53.77 -17.39 42.03
C SER A 762 53.95 -18.91 42.07
N ASP A 763 55.09 -19.40 41.60
CA ASP A 763 55.46 -20.82 41.71
C ASP A 763 55.88 -21.22 43.14
N THR A 764 55.90 -20.29 44.11
CA THR A 764 55.84 -20.63 45.54
C THR A 764 54.74 -19.84 46.22
N LEU A 765 53.75 -20.55 46.76
CA LEU A 765 52.58 -20.02 47.43
C LEU A 765 52.62 -20.32 48.93
N GLN A 766 51.92 -19.51 49.72
CA GLN A 766 51.77 -19.71 51.16
C GLN A 766 50.30 -19.58 51.58
N PHE A 767 49.87 -20.40 52.55
CA PHE A 767 48.51 -20.31 53.12
C PHE A 767 48.53 -20.44 54.66
N ARG A 768 47.63 -19.71 55.33
CA ARG A 768 47.55 -19.67 56.80
C ARG A 768 46.57 -20.74 57.30
N VAL A 769 47.04 -21.59 58.21
CA VAL A 769 46.24 -22.67 58.82
C VAL A 769 45.59 -22.18 60.12
N LYS A 770 44.31 -22.53 60.33
CA LYS A 770 43.58 -22.27 61.57
C LYS A 770 44.30 -22.92 62.77
N LYS A 771 44.52 -22.15 63.84
CA LYS A 771 45.09 -22.65 65.10
C LYS A 771 44.10 -23.58 65.81
N GLU A 772 44.42 -24.87 65.87
CA GLU A 772 43.68 -25.89 66.64
C GLU A 772 44.60 -26.49 67.70
N GLY A 773 44.28 -26.25 68.97
CA GLY A 773 45.08 -26.68 70.13
C GLY A 773 46.35 -25.87 70.40
N TRP A 774 47.07 -26.24 71.46
CA TRP A 774 48.44 -25.77 71.72
C TRP A 774 49.36 -26.21 70.57
N GLY A 775 50.15 -25.27 70.02
CA GLY A 775 51.06 -25.52 68.88
C GLY A 775 50.42 -25.61 67.49
N GLY A 776 49.11 -25.37 67.34
CA GLY A 776 48.39 -25.67 66.09
C GLY A 776 48.48 -24.65 64.93
N GLY A 777 48.90 -23.41 65.17
CA GLY A 777 48.80 -22.31 64.19
C GLY A 777 50.06 -22.07 63.37
N GLY A 778 49.90 -21.57 62.14
CA GLY A 778 51.01 -21.09 61.31
C GLY A 778 50.81 -21.28 59.80
N THR A 779 51.81 -20.87 59.03
CA THR A 779 51.80 -20.92 57.56
C THR A 779 52.22 -22.30 57.03
N ARG A 780 51.78 -22.63 55.82
CA ARG A 780 52.29 -23.75 54.99
C ARG A 780 52.74 -23.22 53.64
N SER A 781 53.82 -23.80 53.11
CA SER A 781 54.35 -23.46 51.78
C SER A 781 53.95 -24.52 50.74
N VAL A 782 53.69 -24.09 49.51
CA VAL A 782 53.44 -24.96 48.35
C VAL A 782 54.29 -24.46 47.20
N THR A 783 55.30 -25.25 46.80
CA THR A 783 56.23 -24.92 45.71
C THR A 783 55.92 -25.78 44.50
N PHE A 784 55.76 -25.13 43.36
CA PHE A 784 55.42 -25.73 42.08
C PHE A 784 56.67 -25.85 41.21
N SER A 785 56.96 -27.07 40.76
CA SER A 785 58.13 -27.39 39.95
C SER A 785 57.74 -28.07 38.65
N ARG A 786 58.64 -28.06 37.67
CA ARG A 786 58.51 -28.89 36.47
C ARG A 786 58.56 -30.38 36.86
N GLY A 787 57.71 -31.16 36.22
CA GLY A 787 57.63 -32.62 36.32
C GLY A 787 57.32 -33.24 34.96
N PHE A 788 56.86 -34.49 34.97
CA PHE A 788 56.52 -35.23 33.77
C PHE A 788 55.01 -35.55 33.75
N GLY A 789 54.33 -35.22 32.64
CA GLY A 789 52.90 -35.47 32.44
C GLY A 789 51.94 -34.38 32.98
N ASP A 790 50.66 -34.49 32.59
CA ASP A 790 49.60 -33.51 32.90
C ASP A 790 48.97 -33.68 34.31
N LEU A 791 49.32 -34.76 35.00
CA LEU A 791 48.91 -35.06 36.38
C LEU A 791 49.97 -34.55 37.36
N ALA A 792 49.53 -33.91 38.45
CA ALA A 792 50.44 -33.35 39.45
C ALA A 792 50.93 -34.43 40.42
N VAL A 793 52.25 -34.54 40.56
CA VAL A 793 52.93 -35.39 41.56
C VAL A 793 53.17 -34.59 42.83
N LEU A 794 52.77 -35.14 43.98
CA LEU A 794 52.78 -34.47 45.28
C LEU A 794 53.82 -35.09 46.21
N LYS A 795 54.81 -34.29 46.66
CA LYS A 795 55.84 -34.70 47.62
C LYS A 795 55.81 -33.79 48.85
N VAL A 796 55.48 -34.36 50.01
CA VAL A 796 55.40 -33.61 51.29
C VAL A 796 56.76 -33.57 51.97
N GLY A 797 57.22 -32.38 52.33
CA GLY A 797 58.43 -32.11 53.11
C GLY A 797 58.12 -31.25 54.34
N GLY A 798 57.64 -31.88 55.41
CA GLY A 798 57.34 -31.22 56.69
C GLY A 798 56.26 -30.13 56.59
N ARG A 799 56.67 -28.86 56.54
CA ARG A 799 55.75 -27.69 56.40
C ARG A 799 55.56 -27.24 54.94
N THR A 800 56.22 -27.90 54.00
CA THR A 800 56.21 -27.58 52.56
C THR A 800 55.64 -28.74 51.75
N LEU A 801 54.87 -28.45 50.70
CA LEU A 801 54.47 -29.40 49.67
C LEU A 801 55.13 -29.02 48.35
N THR A 802 55.85 -29.95 47.73
CA THR A 802 56.30 -29.81 46.35
C THR A 802 55.26 -30.42 45.41
N VAL A 803 54.87 -29.66 44.38
CA VAL A 803 53.90 -30.03 43.35
C VAL A 803 54.61 -30.04 42.00
N SER A 804 54.90 -31.21 41.45
CA SER A 804 55.55 -31.34 40.14
C SER A 804 54.54 -31.64 39.05
N VAL A 805 54.54 -30.86 37.97
CA VAL A 805 53.66 -31.03 36.79
C VAL A 805 54.41 -30.66 35.51
N GLY A 806 54.12 -31.32 34.39
CA GLY A 806 54.70 -30.97 33.08
C GLY A 806 54.23 -29.61 32.57
N ASP A 807 55.01 -28.99 31.68
CA ASP A 807 54.68 -27.68 31.07
C ASP A 807 53.38 -27.75 30.25
N GLY A 808 52.51 -26.74 30.40
CA GLY A 808 51.27 -26.63 29.64
C GLY A 808 51.37 -25.88 28.31
N LEU A 809 50.22 -25.46 27.78
CA LEU A 809 50.20 -24.46 26.70
C LEU A 809 50.73 -23.11 27.22
N PRO A 810 51.42 -22.31 26.38
CA PRO A 810 52.00 -21.03 26.76
C PRO A 810 51.02 -20.10 27.49
N LYS A 811 51.54 -19.28 28.40
CA LYS A 811 50.75 -18.33 29.21
C LYS A 811 49.94 -17.34 28.35
N SER A 812 50.38 -17.06 27.13
CA SER A 812 49.72 -16.22 26.12
C SER A 812 48.59 -16.89 25.33
N SER A 813 48.30 -18.17 25.59
CA SER A 813 47.28 -18.93 24.84
C SER A 813 45.87 -18.40 25.10
N LYS A 814 45.16 -18.04 24.02
CA LYS A 814 43.74 -17.63 24.05
C LYS A 814 42.79 -18.76 23.59
N PRO A 815 41.50 -18.75 24.00
CA PRO A 815 40.49 -19.69 23.49
C PRO A 815 40.33 -19.54 21.98
N THR A 816 40.20 -20.66 21.26
CA THR A 816 40.03 -20.61 19.80
C THR A 816 38.56 -20.47 19.42
N ARG A 817 38.28 -19.74 18.32
CA ARG A 817 36.94 -19.69 17.71
C ARG A 817 36.54 -20.99 16.99
N LYS A 818 37.51 -21.83 16.61
CA LYS A 818 37.27 -23.18 16.03
C LYS A 818 36.87 -24.20 17.11
N GLY A 819 35.74 -23.95 17.77
CA GLY A 819 35.12 -24.85 18.76
C GLY A 819 33.82 -25.53 18.28
N MET A 820 33.07 -24.91 17.36
CA MET A 820 31.82 -25.46 16.80
C MET A 820 32.01 -26.06 15.39
N ALA A 821 32.80 -27.12 15.28
CA ALA A 821 32.73 -28.00 14.12
C ALA A 821 31.38 -28.76 14.12
N LYS A 822 30.74 -28.91 12.95
CA LYS A 822 29.42 -29.55 12.81
C LYS A 822 29.49 -31.06 13.08
N GLY A 823 29.42 -31.47 14.33
CA GLY A 823 29.20 -32.87 14.71
C GLY A 823 27.79 -33.32 14.33
N LYS A 824 27.65 -34.32 13.44
CA LYS A 824 26.41 -35.12 13.35
C LYS A 824 26.16 -35.79 14.71
N PRO A 825 24.90 -36.01 15.13
CA PRO A 825 24.60 -36.73 16.37
C PRO A 825 25.04 -38.19 16.25
N ARG A 826 26.24 -38.52 16.76
CA ARG A 826 26.58 -39.90 17.10
C ARG A 826 25.75 -40.29 18.33
N ARG A 827 25.28 -41.55 18.37
CA ARG A 827 24.59 -42.12 19.55
C ARG A 827 25.44 -41.91 20.81
N SER A 828 24.76 -41.76 21.94
CA SER A 828 25.34 -41.50 23.27
C SER A 828 26.41 -42.52 23.67
N SER A 829 27.68 -42.15 23.49
CA SER A 829 28.80 -42.77 24.20
C SER A 829 28.90 -42.19 25.61
N GLN A 830 29.11 -43.05 26.61
CA GLN A 830 29.05 -42.71 28.03
C GLN A 830 30.02 -41.60 28.46
N ALA A 831 29.65 -40.88 29.52
CA ALA A 831 30.57 -40.00 30.24
C ALA A 831 31.72 -40.81 30.88
N PRO A 832 32.92 -40.24 31.06
CA PRO A 832 34.09 -40.97 31.53
C PRO A 832 34.01 -41.34 33.02
N THR A 833 33.40 -42.49 33.32
CA THR A 833 33.35 -43.08 34.67
C THR A 833 34.65 -43.79 35.03
N ARG A 834 35.19 -43.54 36.23
CA ARG A 834 36.14 -44.46 36.88
C ARG A 834 35.39 -45.71 37.35
N ALA A 835 35.84 -46.89 36.96
CA ALA A 835 35.34 -48.18 37.45
C ALA A 835 36.48 -49.20 37.62
N ALA A 836 36.21 -50.27 38.36
CA ALA A 836 37.13 -51.33 38.80
C ALA A 836 37.01 -52.60 37.92
N PRO A 837 37.87 -53.64 38.08
CA PRO A 837 37.94 -54.77 37.14
C PRO A 837 36.75 -55.75 37.22
N ALA A 838 36.65 -56.63 36.21
CA ALA A 838 35.47 -57.47 35.94
C ALA A 838 35.66 -58.98 36.27
N PRO A 839 34.58 -59.69 36.68
CA PRO A 839 34.49 -61.15 36.74
C PRO A 839 34.08 -61.77 35.37
N PRO A 840 34.07 -63.12 35.20
CA PRO A 840 34.41 -63.75 33.91
C PRO A 840 33.24 -64.17 32.99
N ARG A 841 33.61 -64.69 31.81
CA ARG A 841 32.72 -65.17 30.74
C ARG A 841 32.08 -66.54 31.05
N GLY A 842 30.82 -66.69 30.64
CA GLY A 842 30.39 -67.83 29.82
C GLY A 842 29.67 -67.28 28.57
N MET A 843 29.55 -67.88 27.38
CA MET A 843 29.96 -69.14 26.73
C MET A 843 28.74 -69.57 25.90
N ASP A 844 28.93 -69.74 24.58
CA ASP A 844 28.04 -70.45 23.65
C ASP A 844 26.64 -69.83 23.32
N ARG A 845 26.02 -70.02 22.15
CA ARG A 845 26.37 -70.86 20.97
C ARG A 845 25.68 -70.41 19.65
N ASN A 846 26.31 -70.73 18.52
CA ASN A 846 25.75 -71.01 17.16
C ASN A 846 24.94 -69.93 16.38
N GLY A 847 25.01 -69.99 15.03
CA GLY A 847 24.19 -69.14 14.12
C GLY A 847 24.85 -68.74 12.78
N VAL A 848 25.52 -69.68 12.09
CA VAL A 848 26.53 -69.46 11.02
C VAL A 848 25.98 -70.05 9.67
N PRO A 849 26.36 -69.58 8.45
CA PRO A 849 25.76 -68.38 7.82
C PRO A 849 25.30 -68.44 6.31
N PRO A 850 26.04 -68.04 5.23
CA PRO A 850 25.52 -67.02 4.29
C PRO A 850 25.65 -67.34 2.78
N SER A 851 25.38 -66.34 1.93
CA SER A 851 25.97 -66.15 0.59
C SER A 851 25.85 -64.67 0.18
N ALA A 852 26.74 -63.99 -0.58
CA ALA A 852 28.15 -64.09 -0.97
C ALA A 852 28.48 -62.82 -1.85
N ARG A 853 29.70 -62.37 -2.20
CA ARG A 853 31.12 -62.52 -1.75
C ARG A 853 31.97 -61.46 -2.49
N GLY A 854 32.99 -60.86 -1.85
CA GLY A 854 34.16 -60.19 -2.47
C GLY A 854 33.92 -58.89 -3.29
N GLY A 855 34.86 -57.94 -3.44
CA GLY A 855 36.23 -57.78 -2.90
C GLY A 855 37.34 -58.54 -3.63
N PRO A 856 38.62 -58.08 -3.65
CA PRO A 856 39.22 -57.01 -2.82
C PRO A 856 40.18 -55.97 -3.50
N LEU A 857 40.57 -54.97 -2.68
CA LEU A 857 41.81 -54.17 -2.48
C LEU A 857 43.18 -54.68 -3.07
N PRO A 858 44.38 -54.02 -2.90
CA PRO A 858 44.80 -52.66 -2.44
C PRO A 858 45.97 -51.98 -3.27
N LEU A 859 46.72 -51.00 -2.67
CA LEU A 859 48.12 -50.53 -2.95
C LEU A 859 48.34 -49.49 -4.10
N GLU A 860 49.40 -48.64 -4.19
CA GLU A 860 50.40 -48.06 -3.24
C GLU A 860 51.12 -46.77 -3.78
N ILE A 861 51.52 -45.87 -2.85
CA ILE A 861 52.76 -45.01 -2.69
C ILE A 861 53.51 -44.37 -3.91
N MET A 862 54.17 -43.21 -3.63
CA MET A 862 55.22 -42.44 -4.38
C MET A 862 54.77 -41.32 -5.36
N SER A 863 55.64 -40.39 -5.83
CA SER A 863 56.56 -39.43 -5.18
C SER A 863 57.38 -38.63 -6.23
N GLY A 864 57.48 -37.29 -6.11
CA GLY A 864 58.39 -36.41 -6.90
C GLY A 864 57.88 -35.95 -8.29
N GLY A 865 58.41 -34.88 -8.91
CA GLY A 865 59.31 -33.83 -8.38
C GLY A 865 60.14 -33.06 -9.43
N GLY A 866 59.87 -31.75 -9.65
CA GLY A 866 60.68 -30.82 -10.48
C GLY A 866 60.54 -30.97 -12.01
N THR A 867 61.03 -30.07 -12.87
CA THR A 867 61.54 -28.66 -12.77
C THR A 867 61.54 -28.00 -14.18
N HIS A 868 62.00 -26.74 -14.30
CA HIS A 868 62.45 -26.02 -15.52
C HIS A 868 61.47 -25.15 -16.38
N ARG A 869 61.58 -23.84 -16.12
CA ARG A 869 61.62 -22.67 -17.05
C ARG A 869 62.85 -22.77 -18.02
N PRO A 870 63.11 -21.90 -19.04
CA PRO A 870 62.61 -20.51 -19.26
C PRO A 870 62.14 -20.17 -20.74
N PRO A 871 62.59 -19.12 -21.53
CA PRO A 871 61.75 -17.93 -21.78
C PRO A 871 61.76 -17.21 -23.18
N ARG A 872 60.94 -16.14 -23.31
CA ARG A 872 61.08 -14.87 -24.12
C ARG A 872 60.88 -14.87 -25.66
N GLY A 873 60.35 -13.74 -26.17
CA GLY A 873 60.31 -13.26 -27.58
C GLY A 873 61.16 -11.98 -27.78
N PRO A 874 60.84 -10.96 -28.64
CA PRO A 874 59.59 -10.65 -29.38
C PRO A 874 59.75 -10.82 -30.93
N PRO A 875 59.75 -9.86 -31.92
CA PRO A 875 59.79 -8.38 -31.94
C PRO A 875 58.57 -7.68 -32.64
N SER A 876 58.78 -6.89 -33.73
CA SER A 876 57.81 -6.09 -34.53
C SER A 876 58.02 -6.32 -36.06
N THR A 877 57.34 -5.74 -37.07
CA THR A 877 56.52 -4.51 -37.30
C THR A 877 55.53 -4.81 -38.48
N SER A 878 54.88 -3.98 -39.34
CA SER A 878 54.60 -2.54 -39.69
C SER A 878 53.43 -2.55 -40.74
N LEU A 879 52.83 -1.51 -41.37
CA LEU A 879 52.69 -0.03 -41.26
C LEU A 879 51.46 0.46 -42.11
N GLY A 880 51.00 1.72 -41.94
CA GLY A 880 50.11 2.47 -42.87
C GLY A 880 48.59 2.37 -42.61
N ALA A 881 47.77 3.44 -42.66
CA ALA A 881 48.00 4.89 -42.83
C ALA A 881 46.97 5.73 -42.01
N SER A 882 46.99 7.07 -42.08
CA SER A 882 46.29 8.02 -41.16
C SER A 882 45.44 9.07 -41.91
N ARG A 883 44.48 9.86 -41.36
CA ARG A 883 44.44 10.66 -40.10
C ARG A 883 43.00 10.86 -39.53
N ARG A 884 42.86 11.54 -38.39
CA ARG A 884 41.61 12.14 -37.81
C ARG A 884 41.49 13.64 -38.15
N PRO A 885 40.30 14.28 -38.01
CA PRO A 885 39.90 14.99 -36.76
C PRO A 885 38.38 14.77 -36.43
N ARG A 886 37.65 15.41 -35.49
CA ARG A 886 37.89 16.36 -34.36
C ARG A 886 36.92 15.99 -33.18
N ALA A 887 36.47 16.93 -32.32
CA ALA A 887 35.44 16.69 -31.28
C ALA A 887 34.75 17.97 -30.74
N ARG A 888 33.61 17.82 -30.01
CA ARG A 888 32.68 18.81 -29.39
C ARG A 888 31.67 19.49 -30.36
N PRO A 889 30.51 20.01 -29.88
CA PRO A 889 29.89 19.97 -28.53
C PRO A 889 28.58 19.13 -28.49
N PRO A 890 27.87 19.02 -27.34
CA PRO A 890 26.51 18.45 -27.29
C PRO A 890 25.43 19.52 -27.52
N SER A 891 24.36 19.18 -28.25
CA SER A 891 23.22 20.07 -28.53
C SER A 891 21.89 19.29 -28.65
N GLU A 892 20.99 19.56 -27.69
CA GLU A 892 19.52 19.52 -27.76
C GLU A 892 18.79 18.21 -28.18
N HIS A 893 17.48 18.18 -27.91
CA HIS A 893 16.66 16.97 -27.98
C HIS A 893 16.19 16.65 -29.41
N ASN A 894 16.47 15.42 -29.88
CA ASN A 894 15.91 14.91 -31.14
C ASN A 894 14.64 14.09 -30.85
N THR A 895 13.47 14.55 -31.30
CA THR A 895 12.15 14.04 -30.92
C THR A 895 11.66 12.86 -31.76
N GLU A 896 12.51 11.86 -31.97
CA GLU A 896 12.26 10.75 -32.91
C GLU A 896 11.77 9.46 -32.22
N PHE A 897 10.63 9.54 -31.51
CA PHE A 897 9.98 8.36 -30.91
C PHE A 897 8.43 8.38 -30.99
N LEU A 898 7.86 9.23 -31.86
CA LEU A 898 6.42 9.29 -32.15
C LEU A 898 6.18 9.30 -33.67
N ASN A 899 6.36 8.14 -34.30
CA ASN A 899 5.80 7.84 -35.63
C ASN A 899 5.00 6.55 -35.53
N VAL A 900 3.70 6.62 -35.85
CA VAL A 900 2.78 5.47 -35.84
C VAL A 900 2.85 4.79 -37.22
N PRO A 901 3.00 3.46 -37.32
CA PRO A 901 3.00 2.78 -38.62
C PRO A 901 1.64 2.81 -39.30
N ASP A 902 1.61 3.24 -40.56
CA ASP A 902 0.41 3.28 -41.39
C ASP A 902 -0.15 1.89 -41.74
N GLN A 903 -1.44 1.86 -42.09
CA GLN A 903 -2.12 0.66 -42.56
C GLN A 903 -1.65 0.26 -43.98
N GLY A 904 -1.21 -1.00 -44.19
CA GLY A 904 -1.18 -1.55 -45.56
C GLY A 904 -0.13 -2.58 -45.95
N MET A 905 0.14 -3.64 -45.16
CA MET A 905 1.03 -4.75 -45.59
C MET A 905 0.42 -6.16 -45.47
N ALA A 906 -0.74 -6.37 -46.10
CA ALA A 906 -1.33 -7.69 -46.32
C ALA A 906 -1.12 -8.18 -47.79
N GLY A 907 0.07 -7.92 -48.36
CA GLY A 907 0.26 -7.85 -49.81
C GLY A 907 1.31 -8.75 -50.48
N MET A 908 2.01 -9.66 -49.76
CA MET A 908 3.17 -10.35 -50.38
C MET A 908 3.41 -11.85 -50.04
N GLN A 909 2.36 -12.61 -49.69
CA GLN A 909 2.43 -14.08 -49.64
C GLN A 909 1.26 -14.76 -50.38
N ARG A 910 1.16 -14.56 -51.72
CA ARG A 910 0.15 -15.28 -52.54
C ARG A 910 0.58 -15.57 -53.99
N LYS A 911 1.77 -16.16 -54.19
CA LYS A 911 2.21 -16.70 -55.49
C LYS A 911 2.89 -18.09 -55.38
N ARG A 912 2.12 -19.14 -55.06
CA ARG A 912 2.43 -20.56 -55.42
C ARG A 912 1.29 -21.54 -55.06
N SER A 913 0.18 -21.49 -55.81
CA SER A 913 -0.81 -22.58 -55.92
C SER A 913 -1.90 -22.20 -56.93
N VAL A 914 -1.77 -22.69 -58.16
CA VAL A 914 -2.81 -22.59 -59.22
C VAL A 914 -3.00 -24.00 -59.77
N GLY A 915 -4.24 -24.49 -59.81
CA GLY A 915 -4.54 -25.75 -60.51
C GLY A 915 -5.63 -26.64 -59.90
N GLN A 916 -6.89 -26.19 -59.93
CA GLN A 916 -8.06 -27.02 -60.32
C GLN A 916 -9.34 -26.17 -60.42
N ARG A 917 -10.28 -26.60 -61.28
CA ARG A 917 -11.64 -26.02 -61.45
C ARG A 917 -12.68 -27.04 -60.98
N PRO A 918 -13.83 -26.58 -60.46
CA PRO A 918 -15.11 -27.22 -60.78
C PRO A 918 -16.02 -26.40 -61.73
N VAL A 919 -17.19 -26.95 -62.01
CA VAL A 919 -18.18 -26.56 -63.05
C VAL A 919 -19.27 -25.57 -62.56
N PRO A 920 -20.03 -24.91 -63.46
CA PRO A 920 -20.89 -23.77 -63.10
C PRO A 920 -22.36 -24.09 -62.77
N GLY A 921 -22.88 -23.41 -61.74
CA GLY A 921 -24.21 -22.76 -61.76
C GLY A 921 -25.47 -23.56 -61.44
N VAL A 922 -26.11 -23.25 -60.30
CA VAL A 922 -27.56 -23.44 -60.05
C VAL A 922 -28.13 -22.20 -59.36
N GLY A 923 -29.39 -21.86 -59.64
CA GLY A 923 -30.02 -20.55 -59.43
C GLY A 923 -30.14 -19.97 -58.01
N ARG A 924 -30.41 -18.65 -57.98
CA ARG A 924 -30.85 -17.90 -56.78
C ARG A 924 -32.26 -18.34 -56.35
N PRO A 925 -32.55 -18.47 -55.05
CA PRO A 925 -33.91 -18.52 -54.54
C PRO A 925 -34.68 -17.21 -54.80
N LYS A 926 -36.01 -17.30 -54.94
CA LYS A 926 -36.92 -16.14 -54.96
C LYS A 926 -37.11 -15.57 -53.54
N PRO A 927 -37.43 -14.26 -53.38
CA PRO A 927 -37.80 -13.70 -52.08
C PRO A 927 -39.12 -14.30 -51.57
N GLN A 928 -39.21 -14.51 -50.26
CA GLN A 928 -40.44 -14.87 -49.56
C GLN A 928 -41.28 -13.61 -49.24
N PRO A 929 -42.61 -13.74 -49.00
CA PRO A 929 -43.46 -12.61 -48.63
C PRO A 929 -43.07 -12.02 -47.27
N ARG A 930 -43.23 -10.70 -47.10
CA ARG A 930 -43.19 -10.07 -45.77
C ARG A 930 -44.48 -10.39 -45.03
N THR A 931 -44.39 -10.93 -43.82
CA THR A 931 -45.49 -11.00 -42.87
C THR A 931 -45.80 -9.59 -42.34
N HIS A 932 -47.05 -9.15 -42.45
CA HIS A 932 -47.48 -7.90 -41.82
C HIS A 932 -47.68 -8.11 -40.32
N GLY A 933 -47.29 -7.11 -39.50
CA GLY A 933 -47.62 -7.07 -38.07
C GLY A 933 -49.10 -6.74 -37.83
N PRO A 934 -49.57 -6.80 -36.58
CA PRO A 934 -50.92 -6.38 -36.22
C PRO A 934 -51.15 -4.91 -36.57
N ARG A 935 -52.37 -4.56 -37.02
CA ARG A 935 -52.71 -3.21 -37.45
C ARG A 935 -54.01 -2.75 -36.80
N CYS A 936 -54.22 -1.44 -36.83
CA CYS A 936 -55.49 -0.85 -36.46
C CYS A 936 -55.85 0.31 -37.41
N ARG A 937 -57.15 0.57 -37.53
CA ARG A 937 -57.76 1.64 -38.30
C ARG A 937 -58.28 2.70 -37.33
N ALA A 938 -57.94 3.96 -37.56
CA ALA A 938 -58.45 5.07 -36.78
C ALA A 938 -59.98 5.23 -36.94
N LEU A 939 -60.70 5.25 -35.81
CA LEU A 939 -62.13 5.56 -35.75
C LEU A 939 -62.39 7.07 -35.60
N TYR A 940 -61.47 7.76 -34.93
CA TYR A 940 -61.52 9.20 -34.68
C TYR A 940 -60.17 9.84 -35.07
N GLN A 941 -60.18 11.12 -35.40
CA GLN A 941 -58.93 11.89 -35.58
C GLN A 941 -58.27 12.11 -34.22
N TYR A 942 -56.94 12.00 -34.18
CA TYR A 942 -56.13 12.33 -33.01
C TYR A 942 -54.99 13.25 -33.42
N VAL A 943 -54.75 14.28 -32.60
CA VAL A 943 -53.64 15.21 -32.75
C VAL A 943 -52.85 15.12 -31.45
N GLY A 944 -51.57 14.73 -31.57
CA GLY A 944 -50.67 14.60 -30.44
C GLY A 944 -50.43 15.94 -29.76
N GLN A 945 -50.46 15.94 -28.43
CA GLN A 945 -50.20 17.08 -27.57
C GLN A 945 -48.72 17.13 -27.15
N ASP A 946 -48.08 15.95 -27.02
CA ASP A 946 -46.66 15.79 -26.69
C ASP A 946 -45.84 15.18 -27.85
N VAL A 947 -44.51 15.37 -27.81
CA VAL A 947 -43.57 15.05 -28.90
C VAL A 947 -43.32 13.56 -29.13
N ASP A 948 -43.81 12.68 -28.27
CA ASP A 948 -43.81 11.22 -28.45
C ASP A 948 -45.19 10.65 -28.82
N GLU A 949 -46.20 11.48 -29.02
CA GLU A 949 -47.53 11.07 -29.49
C GLU A 949 -47.66 11.05 -31.03
N LEU A 950 -48.38 10.05 -31.54
CA LEU A 950 -48.61 9.83 -32.97
C LEU A 950 -49.93 10.49 -33.39
N SER A 951 -49.87 11.49 -34.26
CA SER A 951 -51.06 12.12 -34.86
C SER A 951 -51.59 11.33 -36.06
N PHE A 952 -52.91 11.25 -36.24
CA PHE A 952 -53.55 10.51 -37.34
C PHE A 952 -55.00 10.97 -37.59
N ASN A 953 -55.48 10.71 -38.81
CA ASN A 953 -56.84 11.02 -39.27
C ASN A 953 -57.74 9.78 -39.33
N VAL A 954 -59.06 10.00 -39.38
CA VAL A 954 -60.06 8.92 -39.46
C VAL A 954 -59.81 8.02 -40.68
N ASN A 955 -59.89 6.71 -40.48
CA ASN A 955 -59.56 5.62 -41.41
C ASN A 955 -58.08 5.40 -41.76
N GLU A 956 -57.13 6.14 -41.19
CA GLU A 956 -55.70 5.82 -41.36
C GLU A 956 -55.32 4.50 -40.67
N VAL A 957 -54.37 3.76 -41.24
CA VAL A 957 -54.04 2.38 -40.83
C VAL A 957 -52.64 2.28 -40.21
N ILE A 958 -52.61 2.30 -38.88
CA ILE A 958 -51.42 2.28 -38.03
C ILE A 958 -50.93 0.83 -37.85
N GLU A 959 -49.61 0.61 -37.88
CA GLU A 959 -48.98 -0.65 -37.47
C GLU A 959 -48.79 -0.65 -35.95
N ILE A 960 -49.36 -1.63 -35.24
CA ILE A 960 -49.23 -1.72 -33.77
C ILE A 960 -47.86 -2.31 -33.43
N LEU A 961 -47.10 -1.61 -32.59
CA LEU A 961 -45.79 -2.05 -32.11
C LEU A 961 -45.86 -2.57 -30.67
N MET A 962 -46.71 -1.98 -29.83
CA MET A 962 -46.93 -2.39 -28.44
C MET A 962 -48.30 -1.95 -27.95
N GLU A 963 -49.00 -2.81 -27.19
CA GLU A 963 -50.23 -2.47 -26.49
C GLU A 963 -49.94 -2.35 -24.99
N ASP A 964 -50.10 -1.14 -24.42
CA ASP A 964 -49.93 -0.94 -22.99
C ASP A 964 -51.27 -1.08 -22.21
N PRO A 965 -51.29 -1.74 -21.03
CA PRO A 965 -52.47 -1.84 -20.18
C PRO A 965 -53.07 -0.50 -19.70
N SER A 966 -52.32 0.60 -19.75
CA SER A 966 -52.82 1.96 -19.47
C SER A 966 -53.80 2.50 -20.52
N GLY A 967 -53.93 1.85 -21.67
CA GLY A 967 -54.76 2.29 -22.79
C GLY A 967 -54.03 3.13 -23.84
N TRP A 968 -52.75 3.43 -23.65
CA TRP A 968 -51.91 4.12 -24.64
C TRP A 968 -51.06 3.11 -25.41
N TRP A 969 -51.33 2.92 -26.70
CA TRP A 969 -50.61 1.96 -27.53
C TRP A 969 -49.49 2.67 -28.30
N LYS A 970 -48.36 1.98 -28.51
CA LYS A 970 -47.31 2.45 -29.41
C LYS A 970 -47.51 1.86 -30.80
N GLY A 971 -47.43 2.69 -31.84
CA GLY A 971 -47.48 2.22 -33.22
C GLY A 971 -46.67 3.07 -34.19
N ARG A 972 -46.77 2.71 -35.47
CA ARG A 972 -46.07 3.35 -36.59
C ARG A 972 -47.04 3.74 -37.68
N LEU A 973 -46.95 4.99 -38.13
CA LEU A 973 -47.72 5.54 -39.25
C LEU A 973 -46.80 6.46 -40.08
N HIS A 974 -46.87 6.37 -41.42
CA HIS A 974 -46.02 7.12 -42.36
C HIS A 974 -44.49 7.08 -42.11
N GLY A 975 -44.01 6.11 -41.31
CA GLY A 975 -42.60 5.98 -40.93
C GLY A 975 -42.23 6.67 -39.60
N GLN A 976 -43.15 7.42 -38.99
CA GLN A 976 -43.03 7.94 -37.63
C GLN A 976 -43.55 6.91 -36.62
N GLU A 977 -42.99 6.90 -35.41
CA GLU A 977 -43.45 6.08 -34.29
C GLU A 977 -43.86 6.98 -33.12
N GLY A 978 -44.94 6.62 -32.44
CA GLY A 978 -45.40 7.34 -31.24
C GLY A 978 -46.51 6.60 -30.50
N LEU A 979 -46.91 7.16 -29.36
CA LEU A 979 -48.02 6.72 -28.52
C LEU A 979 -49.35 7.26 -29.04
N PHE A 980 -50.43 6.51 -28.87
CA PHE A 980 -51.79 6.97 -29.17
C PHE A 980 -52.84 6.32 -28.26
N PRO A 981 -53.99 6.97 -28.03
CA PRO A 981 -55.08 6.38 -27.27
C PRO A 981 -55.70 5.18 -28.01
N GLY A 982 -55.57 3.98 -27.45
CA GLY A 982 -56.03 2.72 -28.06
C GLY A 982 -57.55 2.63 -28.23
N ASN A 983 -58.33 3.47 -27.54
CA ASN A 983 -59.77 3.61 -27.73
C ASN A 983 -60.17 4.51 -28.91
N TYR A 984 -59.21 5.13 -29.61
CA TYR A 984 -59.46 5.90 -30.84
C TYR A 984 -59.35 5.05 -32.12
N VAL A 985 -59.03 3.76 -31.99
CA VAL A 985 -58.77 2.84 -33.11
C VAL A 985 -59.54 1.52 -32.98
N GLU A 986 -59.68 0.82 -34.10
CA GLU A 986 -60.22 -0.54 -34.22
C GLU A 986 -59.15 -1.45 -34.79
N LYS A 987 -58.91 -2.64 -34.22
CA LYS A 987 -57.93 -3.60 -34.77
C LYS A 987 -58.45 -4.26 -36.05
N ILE A 988 -57.57 -4.48 -37.02
CA ILE A 988 -57.88 -5.08 -38.34
C ILE A 988 -56.91 -6.19 -38.74
#